data_AF-A0A842NEA7-F1
#
_entry.id   AF-A0A842NEA7-F1
#
_cell.length_a   1.000
_cell.length_b   1.000
_cell.length_c   1.000
_cell.angle_alpha   90.00
_cell.angle_beta   90.00
_cell.angle_gamma   90.00
#
_symmetry.space_group_name_H-M   'P 1'
#
loop_
_entity.id
_entity.type
_entity.pdbx_description
1 polymer ?
#
loop_
_entity_poly.entity_id
_entity_poly.type
_entity_poly.pdbx_seq_one_letter_code
_entity_poly.pdbx_strand_id
1 'polypeptide(L)'
;MNYTADRFKGTISGPAEFGSDELASAGDFDIFVWKGLIEDDDDDRIANEDDDCPDVWGNATIEPYIGCLDTDGDGYADVDDSHPLEPSQWRDTDGDGFGDNSNGFEADNCTTIFGNSTVDRIGCEDSDGDGWSNVRDAFPTEFTQWNDSDGDLFGDNWNDDELTPNFGTLDLGQYVQGAVRMDLCPTLFGLDTLDNPGCPDTDLDGWSDVTDEFPNNPTQHEDSDGDGWGDNYSAGSTQSDYLPDDETQYQDRDGDGWGDDSEGNNPDEFPDDETQHTDIDDDGWGDNISGNNPDSCPDTWGDSWRDRFGCPDVDGDGTSDEGDTFPSDWSQWTDSDADGRGDNWANPHWNETRLPHWPGEYIPGATNSDKHPLDKDGDGWEDENASGQQPWDDCVDEPGDSWQDRFGCPDRDGDGWSDDNDAFDDDVTQWRDSDRDGFGDENGGINGDDCPTVRGDSENDRIGCPDTDTDGWSDPMDNLAPYPWNASQGADLFPADPARWNKTHEISESNSQAGDGGLAAGLGLGALIALMFVMVFAILIVKLRQNEEDDYYDDEDEDETEAISRAADIARSWQDHGVAPPPPPDGAELVTAASEVLENTQGTLDNSHQSYVAPPPPTAANTLDNPSGHFQDGDSIPQVIPAAPAPPDSPMSNDGGVMSGMDTNLAMSLLGSSSGGEETKSPDEVEEPVSEVGESGGDVSESRSEAEKAESEVSESALTPTASESVDNSADETQNQPAETAETWADDDDPWA
;
A
#
# COMPACT_ATOMS: atom_id res chain seq x y z
N MET A 1 -47.05 -33.09 70.18
CA MET A 1 -45.82 -33.06 71.00
C MET A 1 -46.04 -32.04 72.12
N ASN A 2 -45.02 -31.34 72.64
CA ASN A 2 -45.13 -30.48 73.83
C ASN A 2 -45.85 -29.15 73.57
N TYR A 3 -46.28 -28.56 74.70
CA TYR A 3 -46.78 -27.21 74.90
C TYR A 3 -46.05 -26.08 74.15
N THR A 4 -46.82 -25.05 73.81
CA THR A 4 -46.64 -23.70 74.37
C THR A 4 -48.01 -23.16 74.80
N ALA A 5 -48.02 -22.09 75.61
CA ALA A 5 -49.22 -21.38 76.04
C ALA A 5 -48.84 -19.94 76.33
N ASP A 6 -49.70 -18.96 76.00
CA ASP A 6 -49.49 -17.59 76.42
C ASP A 6 -50.78 -16.86 76.83
N ARG A 7 -50.62 -15.66 77.37
CA ARG A 7 -51.65 -14.87 78.04
C ARG A 7 -52.07 -13.67 77.22
N PHE A 8 -53.32 -13.25 77.37
CA PHE A 8 -53.64 -11.83 77.44
C PHE A 8 -54.41 -11.48 78.72
N LYS A 9 -54.26 -10.22 79.17
CA LYS A 9 -54.93 -9.66 80.34
C LYS A 9 -55.96 -8.62 79.88
N GLY A 10 -57.25 -8.90 80.08
CA GLY A 10 -58.27 -7.86 80.10
C GLY A 10 -58.47 -7.35 81.53
N THR A 11 -58.38 -6.03 81.75
CA THR A 11 -58.64 -5.42 83.07
C THR A 11 -59.80 -4.44 83.00
N ILE A 12 -60.95 -4.82 83.55
CA ILE A 12 -62.04 -3.90 83.89
C ILE A 12 -62.38 -4.11 85.37
N SER A 13 -62.45 -3.02 86.13
CA SER A 13 -62.69 -3.03 87.56
C SER A 13 -63.80 -2.05 87.94
N GLY A 14 -65.01 -2.55 88.13
CA GLY A 14 -66.18 -1.79 88.60
C GLY A 14 -67.28 -2.77 89.04
N PRO A 15 -67.76 -2.72 90.30
CA PRO A 15 -68.67 -3.74 90.81
C PRO A 15 -70.15 -3.39 90.57
N ALA A 16 -70.93 -4.42 90.23
CA ALA A 16 -72.37 -4.47 90.48
C ALA A 16 -72.64 -5.67 91.39
N GLU A 17 -73.37 -5.44 92.48
CA GLU A 17 -73.75 -6.45 93.49
C GLU A 17 -75.30 -6.49 93.55
N PHE A 18 -75.85 -7.56 94.16
CA PHE A 18 -77.26 -7.97 94.14
C PHE A 18 -77.74 -8.56 92.78
N GLY A 19 -78.45 -9.69 92.74
CA GLY A 19 -78.98 -10.51 93.85
C GLY A 19 -79.11 -11.99 93.50
N SER A 20 -79.52 -12.79 94.49
CA SER A 20 -79.74 -14.23 94.38
C SER A 20 -80.97 -14.59 93.53
N ASP A 21 -81.05 -15.83 93.06
CA ASP A 21 -81.91 -16.83 93.70
C ASP A 21 -81.55 -18.27 93.28
N GLU A 22 -82.00 -19.26 94.06
CA GLU A 22 -81.58 -20.66 93.95
C GLU A 22 -82.37 -21.42 92.88
N LEU A 23 -81.71 -21.87 91.80
CA LEU A 23 -82.31 -22.82 90.85
C LEU A 23 -82.34 -24.24 91.42
N ALA A 24 -83.43 -24.56 92.14
CA ALA A 24 -83.68 -25.88 92.69
C ALA A 24 -85.08 -26.43 92.36
N SER A 25 -85.11 -27.50 91.55
CA SER A 25 -86.17 -28.52 91.50
C SER A 25 -87.60 -28.11 91.10
N ALA A 26 -87.88 -28.25 89.80
CA ALA A 26 -89.09 -28.86 89.21
C ALA A 26 -90.49 -28.41 89.71
N GLY A 27 -91.22 -27.70 88.84
CA GLY A 27 -92.65 -27.41 88.99
C GLY A 27 -93.33 -27.17 87.63
N ASP A 28 -93.97 -28.21 87.11
CA ASP A 28 -94.81 -28.18 85.90
C ASP A 28 -96.01 -27.23 86.06
N PHE A 29 -96.12 -26.23 85.18
CA PHE A 29 -97.29 -25.35 85.04
C PHE A 29 -97.36 -24.74 83.62
N ASP A 30 -98.36 -25.17 82.84
CA ASP A 30 -98.74 -24.54 81.56
C ASP A 30 -99.08 -23.05 81.77
N ILE A 31 -98.22 -22.15 81.29
CA ILE A 31 -98.54 -20.73 81.15
C ILE A 31 -98.84 -20.43 79.68
N PHE A 32 -100.14 -20.48 79.36
CA PHE A 32 -100.69 -19.92 78.13
C PHE A 32 -100.68 -18.38 78.19
N VAL A 33 -99.52 -17.76 77.93
CA VAL A 33 -99.48 -16.38 77.43
C VAL A 33 -99.96 -16.39 75.98
N TRP A 34 -100.66 -15.34 75.58
CA TRP A 34 -101.23 -15.23 74.24
C TRP A 34 -100.13 -15.25 73.16
N LYS A 35 -100.24 -16.16 72.15
CA LYS A 35 -99.87 -15.80 70.77
C LYS A 35 -100.87 -14.73 70.32
N GLY A 36 -100.61 -13.50 70.70
CA GLY A 36 -101.37 -12.33 70.28
C GLY A 36 -100.84 -11.83 68.95
N LEU A 37 -101.15 -12.55 67.87
CA LEU A 37 -101.06 -12.14 66.46
C LEU A 37 -100.08 -10.99 66.15
N ILE A 38 -98.78 -11.24 66.39
CA ILE A 38 -97.81 -10.93 65.35
C ILE A 38 -98.01 -12.01 64.29
N GLU A 39 -98.38 -11.56 63.11
CA GLU A 39 -98.34 -12.34 61.87
C GLU A 39 -96.86 -12.32 61.44
N ASP A 40 -96.35 -13.50 61.12
CA ASP A 40 -94.95 -13.92 61.04
C ASP A 40 -95.06 -15.17 60.16
N ASP A 41 -95.05 -14.97 58.84
CA ASP A 41 -95.55 -15.96 57.86
C ASP A 41 -94.45 -16.94 57.38
N ASP A 42 -93.18 -16.68 57.70
CA ASP A 42 -92.02 -17.55 57.42
C ASP A 42 -91.23 -18.05 58.66
N ASP A 43 -91.66 -17.69 59.89
CA ASP A 43 -91.07 -18.06 61.18
C ASP A 43 -89.64 -17.49 61.45
N ASP A 44 -89.21 -16.36 60.82
CA ASP A 44 -87.89 -15.72 61.09
C ASP A 44 -87.77 -15.05 62.49
N ARG A 45 -88.92 -14.64 63.08
CA ARG A 45 -89.16 -13.96 64.38
C ARG A 45 -89.21 -12.43 64.38
N ILE A 46 -89.07 -11.80 63.23
CA ILE A 46 -89.57 -10.45 62.97
C ILE A 46 -91.09 -10.60 62.65
N ALA A 47 -91.84 -9.52 62.58
CA ALA A 47 -93.29 -9.56 62.36
C ALA A 47 -93.63 -8.82 61.09
N ASN A 48 -94.63 -9.28 60.33
CA ASN A 48 -95.08 -8.72 59.05
C ASN A 48 -95.45 -7.20 59.06
N GLU A 49 -95.43 -6.51 60.21
CA GLU A 49 -95.61 -5.04 60.33
C GLU A 49 -94.29 -4.26 60.57
N ASP A 50 -93.19 -4.95 60.88
CA ASP A 50 -91.82 -4.46 61.10
C ASP A 50 -90.80 -5.19 60.17
N ASP A 51 -91.26 -5.96 59.19
CA ASP A 51 -90.51 -6.81 58.26
C ASP A 51 -90.74 -6.35 56.80
N ASP A 52 -89.65 -6.18 56.05
CA ASP A 52 -89.64 -5.74 54.65
C ASP A 52 -89.71 -6.91 53.64
N CYS A 53 -89.49 -8.16 54.09
CA CYS A 53 -89.49 -9.40 53.30
C CYS A 53 -90.46 -10.53 53.80
N PRO A 54 -91.71 -10.26 54.26
CA PRO A 54 -92.56 -11.17 55.08
C PRO A 54 -93.16 -12.42 54.41
N ASP A 55 -92.59 -12.90 53.31
CA ASP A 55 -92.84 -14.20 52.67
C ASP A 55 -91.52 -15.03 52.52
N VAL A 56 -90.37 -14.50 52.98
CA VAL A 56 -89.00 -14.94 52.65
C VAL A 56 -88.03 -14.76 53.84
N TRP A 57 -87.95 -15.79 54.68
CA TRP A 57 -87.05 -15.89 55.85
C TRP A 57 -85.67 -15.25 55.65
N GLY A 58 -85.24 -14.44 56.62
CA GLY A 58 -83.93 -13.82 56.64
C GLY A 58 -83.37 -13.55 58.03
N ASN A 59 -82.48 -12.57 58.10
CA ASN A 59 -81.80 -12.14 59.33
C ASN A 59 -81.22 -10.72 59.31
N ALA A 60 -81.43 -9.94 58.23
CA ALA A 60 -80.99 -8.56 58.13
C ALA A 60 -81.56 -7.69 59.26
N THR A 61 -80.73 -6.78 59.78
CA THR A 61 -81.04 -5.97 60.98
C THR A 61 -81.01 -4.46 60.76
N ILE A 62 -80.75 -4.01 59.52
CA ILE A 62 -80.56 -2.60 59.16
C ILE A 62 -81.69 -2.13 58.21
N GLU A 63 -82.31 -0.99 58.52
CA GLU A 63 -83.31 -0.34 57.65
C GLU A 63 -82.66 0.05 56.30
N PRO A 64 -83.31 -0.19 55.14
CA PRO A 64 -84.75 -0.42 54.95
C PRO A 64 -85.11 -1.83 54.43
N TYR A 65 -84.40 -2.86 54.89
CA TYR A 65 -84.64 -4.25 54.48
C TYR A 65 -84.55 -5.22 55.68
N ILE A 66 -85.21 -4.89 56.78
CA ILE A 66 -85.20 -5.72 57.99
C ILE A 66 -86.02 -6.99 57.74
N GLY A 67 -85.53 -8.15 58.19
CA GLY A 67 -86.16 -9.47 57.94
C GLY A 67 -85.81 -10.11 56.60
N CYS A 68 -85.22 -9.34 55.68
CA CYS A 68 -84.68 -9.89 54.43
C CYS A 68 -83.46 -10.79 54.65
N LEU A 69 -83.18 -11.64 53.65
CA LEU A 69 -82.02 -12.52 53.64
C LEU A 69 -80.71 -11.70 53.74
N ASP A 70 -79.82 -12.18 54.59
CA ASP A 70 -78.51 -11.61 54.95
C ASP A 70 -77.57 -12.82 55.07
N THR A 71 -76.80 -13.08 54.01
CA THR A 71 -76.12 -14.38 53.81
C THR A 71 -74.86 -14.54 54.68
N ASP A 72 -74.21 -13.46 55.10
CA ASP A 72 -72.97 -13.51 55.89
C ASP A 72 -73.10 -13.02 57.35
N GLY A 73 -74.14 -12.25 57.68
CA GLY A 73 -74.52 -11.85 59.03
C GLY A 73 -73.97 -10.50 59.50
N ASP A 74 -73.56 -9.61 58.58
CA ASP A 74 -73.14 -8.23 58.90
C ASP A 74 -74.33 -7.35 59.36
N GLY A 75 -75.53 -7.60 58.81
CA GLY A 75 -76.79 -6.95 59.15
C GLY A 75 -77.45 -6.13 58.03
N TYR A 76 -76.77 -5.87 56.92
CA TYR A 76 -77.41 -5.48 55.65
C TYR A 76 -78.06 -6.70 54.97
N ALA A 77 -78.87 -6.49 53.94
CA ALA A 77 -79.58 -7.57 53.24
C ALA A 77 -79.01 -7.77 51.82
N ASP A 78 -78.99 -9.02 51.33
CA ASP A 78 -78.53 -9.47 50.00
C ASP A 78 -79.09 -8.68 48.79
N VAL A 79 -80.09 -7.81 49.01
CA VAL A 79 -80.80 -6.99 47.99
C VAL A 79 -80.37 -5.52 47.93
N ASP A 80 -79.68 -5.01 48.95
CA ASP A 80 -79.10 -3.65 49.04
C ASP A 80 -77.58 -3.69 49.29
N ASP A 81 -77.10 -4.83 49.78
CA ASP A 81 -75.70 -5.15 49.95
C ASP A 81 -75.02 -5.48 48.61
N SER A 82 -73.92 -4.78 48.33
CA SER A 82 -73.02 -5.00 47.20
C SER A 82 -72.13 -6.25 47.30
N HIS A 83 -71.87 -6.74 48.52
CA HIS A 83 -70.86 -7.74 48.87
C HIS A 83 -71.42 -8.86 49.78
N PRO A 84 -72.54 -9.58 49.46
CA PRO A 84 -73.30 -10.42 50.42
C PRO A 84 -72.65 -11.76 50.86
N LEU A 85 -71.31 -11.83 50.85
CA LEU A 85 -70.48 -12.96 51.24
C LEU A 85 -69.22 -12.54 52.04
N GLU A 86 -69.01 -11.24 52.28
CA GLU A 86 -67.89 -10.68 53.03
C GLU A 86 -68.39 -9.69 54.11
N PRO A 87 -68.61 -10.15 55.35
CA PRO A 87 -69.33 -9.44 56.42
C PRO A 87 -68.53 -8.29 57.07
N SER A 88 -67.70 -7.62 56.27
CA SER A 88 -67.02 -6.37 56.58
C SER A 88 -67.16 -5.32 55.48
N GLN A 89 -67.82 -5.65 54.37
CA GLN A 89 -68.17 -4.77 53.27
C GLN A 89 -69.66 -4.90 52.95
N TRP A 90 -70.34 -3.77 52.73
CA TRP A 90 -71.78 -3.76 52.46
C TRP A 90 -72.21 -2.72 51.42
N ARG A 91 -71.24 -1.96 50.88
CA ARG A 91 -71.47 -0.86 49.95
C ARG A 91 -70.31 -0.74 48.98
N ASP A 92 -70.68 -0.55 47.72
CA ASP A 92 -69.85 -0.13 46.60
C ASP A 92 -70.57 1.10 45.99
N THR A 93 -69.86 2.21 45.82
CA THR A 93 -70.45 3.51 45.41
C THR A 93 -70.29 3.82 43.92
N ASP A 94 -69.31 3.24 43.21
CA ASP A 94 -69.07 3.48 41.78
C ASP A 94 -69.20 2.24 40.89
N GLY A 95 -69.21 1.04 41.48
CA GLY A 95 -69.59 -0.23 40.86
C GLY A 95 -68.42 -1.12 40.45
N ASP A 96 -67.24 -0.97 41.05
CA ASP A 96 -66.02 -1.67 40.65
C ASP A 96 -65.82 -3.06 41.30
N GLY A 97 -66.52 -3.34 42.40
CA GLY A 97 -66.42 -4.60 43.13
C GLY A 97 -65.47 -4.59 44.33
N PHE A 98 -64.99 -3.42 44.76
CA PHE A 98 -64.37 -3.20 46.08
C PHE A 98 -65.31 -2.41 47.01
N GLY A 99 -65.09 -2.50 48.32
CA GLY A 99 -66.06 -2.01 49.31
C GLY A 99 -65.64 -0.70 50.01
N ASP A 100 -66.59 0.24 50.09
CA ASP A 100 -66.49 1.59 50.69
C ASP A 100 -66.00 1.59 52.16
N ASN A 101 -66.16 0.50 52.92
CA ASN A 101 -65.79 0.50 54.33
C ASN A 101 -64.28 0.32 54.47
N SER A 102 -63.57 1.43 54.66
CA SER A 102 -62.12 1.52 54.96
C SER A 102 -61.59 0.72 56.18
N ASN A 103 -62.41 -0.11 56.82
CA ASN A 103 -62.02 -1.05 57.88
C ASN A 103 -62.35 -2.52 57.53
N GLY A 104 -62.93 -2.77 56.36
CA GLY A 104 -63.26 -4.09 55.85
C GLY A 104 -62.11 -4.75 55.08
N PHE A 105 -62.37 -5.94 54.56
CA PHE A 105 -61.49 -6.65 53.64
C PHE A 105 -61.43 -5.94 52.28
N GLU A 106 -60.25 -5.91 51.66
CA GLU A 106 -59.97 -5.31 50.33
C GLU A 106 -60.70 -3.97 50.09
N ALA A 107 -60.64 -3.09 51.10
CA ALA A 107 -61.38 -1.84 51.11
C ALA A 107 -60.89 -0.82 50.08
N ASP A 108 -61.85 -0.19 49.42
CA ASP A 108 -61.62 0.77 48.34
C ASP A 108 -60.93 2.06 48.84
N ASN A 109 -59.92 2.50 48.09
CA ASN A 109 -59.08 3.67 48.30
C ASN A 109 -59.48 4.88 47.42
N CYS A 110 -60.54 4.76 46.61
CA CYS A 110 -61.03 5.74 45.65
C CYS A 110 -62.54 6.06 45.78
N THR A 111 -63.43 5.09 46.07
CA THR A 111 -64.83 5.23 46.60
C THR A 111 -65.84 6.02 45.76
N THR A 112 -65.40 6.51 44.60
CA THR A 112 -66.14 7.42 43.69
C THR A 112 -65.53 7.45 42.27
N ILE A 113 -64.51 6.63 42.02
CA ILE A 113 -63.69 6.55 40.81
C ILE A 113 -63.37 5.06 40.61
N PHE A 114 -64.25 4.38 39.88
CA PHE A 114 -64.15 2.96 39.51
C PHE A 114 -62.72 2.55 39.16
N GLY A 115 -62.22 1.47 39.75
CA GLY A 115 -60.86 0.99 39.60
C GLY A 115 -60.70 -0.52 39.44
N ASN A 116 -59.43 -0.94 39.46
CA ASN A 116 -59.04 -2.35 39.41
C ASN A 116 -57.66 -2.64 40.04
N SER A 117 -56.92 -1.63 40.51
CA SER A 117 -55.66 -1.85 41.23
C SER A 117 -55.85 -2.69 42.48
N THR A 118 -54.86 -3.51 42.81
CA THR A 118 -54.86 -4.48 43.92
C THR A 118 -53.61 -4.44 44.80
N VAL A 119 -52.51 -3.83 44.35
CA VAL A 119 -51.19 -3.88 45.00
C VAL A 119 -50.99 -2.75 46.02
N ASP A 120 -51.23 -1.49 45.63
CA ASP A 120 -50.88 -0.31 46.46
C ASP A 120 -52.10 0.43 47.05
N ARG A 121 -53.14 0.62 46.24
CA ARG A 121 -54.37 1.35 46.55
C ARG A 121 -55.52 0.60 45.90
N ILE A 122 -56.15 -0.28 46.67
CA ILE A 122 -57.22 -1.16 46.17
C ILE A 122 -58.41 -0.32 45.67
N GLY A 123 -59.01 -0.68 44.53
CA GLY A 123 -60.19 0.02 43.96
C GLY A 123 -59.90 1.34 43.24
N CYS A 124 -58.65 1.59 42.83
CA CYS A 124 -58.30 2.78 42.06
C CYS A 124 -58.01 2.47 40.58
N GLU A 125 -58.04 3.51 39.74
CA GLU A 125 -57.80 3.40 38.30
C GLU A 125 -56.39 2.82 38.02
N ASP A 126 -56.35 1.75 37.23
CA ASP A 126 -55.19 0.95 36.81
C ASP A 126 -55.44 0.63 35.33
N SER A 127 -54.61 1.21 34.45
CA SER A 127 -54.96 1.33 33.02
C SER A 127 -54.50 0.15 32.15
N ASP A 128 -53.56 -0.65 32.63
CA ASP A 128 -52.97 -1.77 31.87
C ASP A 128 -53.12 -3.14 32.56
N GLY A 129 -53.41 -3.17 33.86
CA GLY A 129 -53.80 -4.36 34.62
C GLY A 129 -52.66 -5.06 35.36
N ASP A 130 -51.54 -4.38 35.64
CA ASP A 130 -50.47 -4.94 36.48
C ASP A 130 -50.85 -5.03 37.99
N GLY A 131 -51.81 -4.20 38.42
CA GLY A 131 -52.34 -4.13 39.77
C GLY A 131 -51.90 -2.91 40.60
N TRP A 132 -51.00 -2.06 40.13
CA TRP A 132 -50.68 -0.75 40.74
C TRP A 132 -51.65 0.33 40.25
N SER A 133 -51.93 1.33 41.08
CA SER A 133 -52.78 2.45 40.66
C SER A 133 -52.00 3.49 39.85
N ASN A 134 -52.65 4.07 38.83
CA ASN A 134 -52.20 5.18 37.95
C ASN A 134 -51.56 6.39 38.67
N VAL A 135 -51.66 6.47 40.00
CA VAL A 135 -51.20 7.59 40.85
C VAL A 135 -49.87 7.27 41.55
N ARG A 136 -49.40 6.02 41.47
CA ARG A 136 -48.14 5.55 42.05
C ARG A 136 -47.24 4.84 41.07
N ASP A 137 -47.86 4.12 40.15
CA ASP A 137 -47.22 3.53 38.99
C ASP A 137 -46.45 4.61 38.19
N ALA A 138 -45.18 4.32 37.91
CA ALA A 138 -44.31 5.16 37.08
C ALA A 138 -44.62 5.06 35.57
N PHE A 139 -45.23 3.95 35.13
CA PHE A 139 -45.54 3.64 33.74
C PHE A 139 -47.00 3.20 33.51
N PRO A 140 -48.03 4.07 33.74
CA PRO A 140 -49.47 3.72 33.69
C PRO A 140 -50.09 3.31 32.35
N THR A 141 -49.33 2.70 31.46
CA THR A 141 -49.75 2.09 30.18
C THR A 141 -48.90 0.88 29.77
N GLU A 142 -47.93 0.44 30.58
CA GLU A 142 -46.93 -0.60 30.24
C GLU A 142 -46.78 -1.63 31.37
N PHE A 143 -47.77 -2.54 31.47
CA PHE A 143 -48.04 -3.59 32.49
C PHE A 143 -46.88 -4.47 33.04
N THR A 144 -45.65 -4.23 32.60
CA THR A 144 -44.43 -4.90 33.07
C THR A 144 -43.51 -4.00 33.90
N GLN A 145 -43.79 -2.69 33.96
CA GLN A 145 -43.01 -1.70 34.69
C GLN A 145 -43.93 -0.85 35.56
N TRP A 146 -43.49 -0.51 36.77
CA TRP A 146 -44.28 0.31 37.70
C TRP A 146 -43.45 1.14 38.69
N ASN A 147 -42.14 0.92 38.75
CA ASN A 147 -41.21 1.71 39.57
C ASN A 147 -40.04 2.18 38.67
N ASP A 148 -39.63 3.43 38.92
CA ASP A 148 -38.58 4.18 38.25
C ASP A 148 -37.79 4.82 39.39
N SER A 149 -36.58 4.31 39.66
CA SER A 149 -35.88 4.57 40.93
C SER A 149 -35.08 5.87 40.96
N ASP A 150 -34.74 6.44 39.81
CA ASP A 150 -34.01 7.72 39.73
C ASP A 150 -34.65 8.79 38.81
N GLY A 151 -35.61 8.42 37.95
CA GLY A 151 -36.51 9.32 37.24
C GLY A 151 -36.26 9.47 35.74
N ASP A 152 -35.59 8.52 35.09
CA ASP A 152 -35.16 8.61 33.68
C ASP A 152 -36.14 8.03 32.66
N LEU A 153 -37.22 7.39 33.13
CA LEU A 153 -38.26 6.70 32.37
C LEU A 153 -37.86 5.29 31.84
N PHE A 154 -36.83 4.65 32.38
CA PHE A 154 -36.65 3.20 32.31
C PHE A 154 -37.12 2.55 33.62
N GLY A 155 -37.52 1.28 33.54
CA GLY A 155 -38.23 0.61 34.62
C GLY A 155 -37.40 -0.45 35.35
N ASP A 156 -37.51 -0.47 36.67
CA ASP A 156 -36.70 -1.33 37.56
C ASP A 156 -36.90 -2.85 37.35
N ASN A 157 -37.92 -3.30 36.61
CA ASN A 157 -38.16 -4.72 36.37
C ASN A 157 -37.39 -5.21 35.14
N TRP A 158 -36.65 -6.30 35.31
CA TRP A 158 -35.81 -6.90 34.28
C TRP A 158 -36.46 -8.17 33.69
N ASN A 159 -36.13 -8.48 32.42
CA ASN A 159 -36.66 -9.67 31.72
C ASN A 159 -35.67 -10.84 31.59
N ASP A 160 -34.41 -10.63 32.01
CA ASP A 160 -33.31 -11.60 31.89
C ASP A 160 -33.02 -12.32 33.22
N ASP A 161 -33.04 -13.66 33.20
CA ASP A 161 -32.71 -14.48 34.37
C ASP A 161 -31.26 -14.22 34.84
N GLU A 162 -30.33 -13.91 33.94
CA GLU A 162 -28.89 -13.74 34.24
C GLU A 162 -28.57 -12.43 34.98
N LEU A 163 -29.41 -11.40 34.88
CA LEU A 163 -29.29 -10.14 35.64
C LEU A 163 -29.78 -10.28 37.09
N THR A 164 -30.64 -11.26 37.38
CA THR A 164 -31.26 -11.49 38.70
C THR A 164 -30.29 -11.52 39.90
N PRO A 165 -29.06 -12.10 39.82
CA PRO A 165 -28.09 -12.09 40.93
C PRO A 165 -27.58 -10.70 41.33
N ASN A 166 -27.64 -9.72 40.41
CA ASN A 166 -27.23 -8.35 40.66
C ASN A 166 -28.45 -7.51 41.06
N PHE A 167 -29.44 -7.40 40.18
CA PHE A 167 -30.61 -6.54 40.34
C PHE A 167 -31.49 -6.96 41.53
N GLY A 168 -31.65 -8.27 41.74
CA GLY A 168 -32.34 -8.85 42.90
C GLY A 168 -31.67 -8.60 44.26
N THR A 169 -30.53 -7.90 44.31
CA THR A 169 -29.91 -7.41 45.56
C THR A 169 -30.18 -5.94 45.85
N LEU A 170 -30.72 -5.18 44.89
CA LEU A 170 -31.02 -3.75 45.04
C LEU A 170 -32.38 -3.50 45.74
N ASP A 171 -33.32 -4.45 45.65
CA ASP A 171 -34.68 -4.37 46.25
C ASP A 171 -35.53 -3.21 45.66
N LEU A 172 -35.31 -2.89 44.36
CA LEU A 172 -35.97 -1.82 43.61
C LEU A 172 -37.09 -2.35 42.69
N GLY A 173 -36.81 -3.40 41.91
CA GLY A 173 -37.77 -4.09 41.05
C GLY A 173 -37.73 -5.62 41.19
N GLN A 174 -38.36 -6.34 40.26
CA GLN A 174 -38.34 -7.80 40.21
C GLN A 174 -38.23 -8.35 38.76
N TYR A 175 -37.90 -9.63 38.64
CA TYR A 175 -37.96 -10.33 37.36
C TYR A 175 -39.40 -10.37 36.82
N VAL A 176 -39.63 -9.83 35.62
CA VAL A 176 -40.91 -9.86 34.91
C VAL A 176 -40.68 -10.39 33.50
N GLN A 177 -41.25 -11.56 33.19
CA GLN A 177 -41.06 -12.20 31.89
C GLN A 177 -41.60 -11.33 30.75
N GLY A 178 -40.70 -10.83 29.91
CA GLY A 178 -41.05 -9.96 28.79
C GLY A 178 -41.19 -8.49 29.15
N ALA A 179 -40.60 -8.03 30.26
CA ALA A 179 -40.49 -6.60 30.56
C ALA A 179 -39.88 -5.81 29.40
N VAL A 180 -40.47 -4.65 29.12
CA VAL A 180 -39.99 -3.69 28.11
C VAL A 180 -39.38 -2.48 28.79
N ARG A 181 -38.44 -1.79 28.12
CA ARG A 181 -37.74 -0.62 28.67
C ARG A 181 -37.20 -0.87 30.09
N MET A 182 -36.61 -2.04 30.31
CA MET A 182 -35.91 -2.32 31.56
C MET A 182 -34.70 -1.40 31.66
N ASP A 183 -34.47 -0.87 32.85
CA ASP A 183 -33.30 -0.08 33.18
C ASP A 183 -32.12 -1.01 33.49
N LEU A 184 -30.94 -0.75 32.91
CA LEU A 184 -29.69 -1.45 33.23
C LEU A 184 -28.83 -0.73 34.28
N CYS A 185 -29.14 0.52 34.62
CA CYS A 185 -28.52 1.32 35.67
C CYS A 185 -29.51 1.95 36.70
N PRO A 186 -30.39 1.18 37.42
CA PRO A 186 -31.44 1.63 38.41
C PRO A 186 -31.12 2.59 39.58
N THR A 187 -30.00 3.30 39.54
CA THR A 187 -29.56 4.28 40.54
C THR A 187 -28.79 5.46 39.93
N LEU A 188 -28.69 5.53 38.60
CA LEU A 188 -27.85 6.43 37.82
C LEU A 188 -28.55 6.88 36.51
N PHE A 189 -29.62 7.67 36.63
CA PHE A 189 -30.33 8.39 35.55
C PHE A 189 -29.58 8.46 34.22
N GLY A 190 -30.13 7.80 33.20
CA GLY A 190 -29.50 7.64 31.90
C GLY A 190 -30.35 8.08 30.72
N LEU A 191 -30.13 7.41 29.58
CA LEU A 191 -30.78 7.65 28.29
C LEU A 191 -31.07 6.32 27.56
N ASP A 192 -31.70 6.42 26.39
CA ASP A 192 -32.03 5.30 25.49
C ASP A 192 -30.79 4.94 24.63
N THR A 193 -29.77 4.34 25.24
CA THR A 193 -28.54 3.89 24.56
C THR A 193 -28.77 2.58 23.79
N LEU A 194 -27.86 2.23 22.89
CA LEU A 194 -27.95 1.05 22.02
C LEU A 194 -27.63 -0.27 22.76
N ASP A 195 -26.79 -0.18 23.80
CA ASP A 195 -26.21 -1.27 24.57
C ASP A 195 -26.97 -1.54 25.88
N ASN A 196 -27.04 -0.53 26.77
CA ASN A 196 -27.59 -0.60 28.11
C ASN A 196 -28.61 0.52 28.37
N PRO A 197 -29.83 0.46 27.80
CA PRO A 197 -30.88 1.43 28.06
C PRO A 197 -31.10 1.72 29.55
N GLY A 198 -31.20 3.01 29.90
CA GLY A 198 -31.26 3.51 31.28
C GLY A 198 -29.89 3.87 31.88
N CYS A 199 -28.79 3.54 31.22
CA CYS A 199 -27.44 3.95 31.66
C CYS A 199 -27.05 5.37 31.18
N PRO A 200 -26.16 6.06 31.92
CA PRO A 200 -25.60 7.34 31.49
C PRO A 200 -24.83 7.22 30.18
N ASP A 201 -24.88 8.31 29.41
CA ASP A 201 -24.17 8.54 28.15
C ASP A 201 -23.70 10.00 28.22
N THR A 202 -22.39 10.19 28.36
CA THR A 202 -21.78 11.49 28.72
C THR A 202 -21.59 12.42 27.51
N ASP A 203 -21.44 11.91 26.29
CA ASP A 203 -21.14 12.71 25.09
C ASP A 203 -22.13 12.57 23.91
N LEU A 204 -23.06 11.60 24.00
CA LEU A 204 -24.22 11.39 23.14
C LEU A 204 -23.92 10.73 21.78
N ASP A 205 -22.94 9.82 21.74
CA ASP A 205 -22.69 8.91 20.61
C ASP A 205 -23.76 7.79 20.50
N GLY A 206 -24.27 7.30 21.65
CA GLY A 206 -25.31 6.27 21.73
C GLY A 206 -24.90 4.95 22.43
N TRP A 207 -23.65 4.81 22.89
CA TRP A 207 -23.24 3.80 23.87
C TRP A 207 -23.27 4.37 25.29
N SER A 208 -23.07 3.54 26.31
CA SER A 208 -23.18 3.94 27.71
C SER A 208 -21.84 4.00 28.45
N ASP A 209 -21.70 4.94 29.39
CA ASP A 209 -20.52 5.24 30.26
C ASP A 209 -19.91 4.01 31.00
N VAL A 210 -20.55 2.84 30.92
CA VAL A 210 -20.18 1.59 31.61
C VAL A 210 -19.64 0.50 30.67
N THR A 211 -19.70 0.72 29.36
CA THR A 211 -19.24 -0.21 28.29
C THR A 211 -18.57 0.50 27.12
N ASP A 212 -18.74 1.81 27.00
CA ASP A 212 -17.92 2.70 26.19
C ASP A 212 -16.53 2.88 26.86
N GLU A 213 -15.46 2.54 26.15
CA GLU A 213 -14.07 2.75 26.62
C GLU A 213 -13.58 4.21 26.43
N PHE A 214 -14.30 5.03 25.66
CA PHE A 214 -14.05 6.46 25.44
C PHE A 214 -15.20 7.43 25.83
N PRO A 215 -15.75 7.47 27.08
CA PRO A 215 -16.94 8.26 27.48
C PRO A 215 -16.88 9.81 27.42
N ASN A 216 -15.99 10.38 26.62
CA ASN A 216 -15.84 11.81 26.35
C ASN A 216 -15.45 12.11 24.88
N ASN A 217 -15.39 11.09 24.00
CA ASN A 217 -15.11 11.19 22.57
C ASN A 217 -16.29 10.59 21.75
N PRO A 218 -17.28 11.40 21.31
CA PRO A 218 -18.52 10.94 20.63
C PRO A 218 -18.29 10.50 19.17
N THR A 219 -17.16 9.84 18.91
CA THR A 219 -16.77 9.22 17.65
C THR A 219 -16.06 7.87 17.87
N GLN A 220 -15.92 7.41 19.11
CA GLN A 220 -15.27 6.18 19.54
C GLN A 220 -16.02 5.56 20.71
N HIS A 221 -16.03 4.22 20.79
CA HIS A 221 -16.67 3.47 21.88
C HIS A 221 -16.10 2.05 22.09
N GLU A 222 -15.16 1.62 21.24
CA GLU A 222 -14.56 0.29 21.23
C GLU A 222 -13.04 0.49 21.08
N ASP A 223 -12.26 -0.24 21.89
CA ASP A 223 -10.80 -0.24 22.03
C ASP A 223 -10.38 -1.72 22.12
N SER A 224 -10.01 -2.33 21.00
CA SER A 224 -9.90 -3.79 20.90
C SER A 224 -8.66 -4.39 21.58
N ASP A 225 -7.56 -3.64 21.72
CA ASP A 225 -6.32 -4.12 22.36
C ASP A 225 -5.94 -3.37 23.66
N GLY A 226 -6.41 -2.14 23.87
CA GLY A 226 -6.23 -1.36 25.10
C GLY A 226 -5.15 -0.27 25.05
N ASP A 227 -4.62 0.10 23.88
CA ASP A 227 -3.62 1.17 23.74
C ASP A 227 -4.19 2.59 24.02
N GLY A 228 -5.50 2.77 23.84
CA GLY A 228 -6.20 4.03 24.02
C GLY A 228 -6.46 4.82 22.73
N TRP A 229 -6.40 4.20 21.55
CA TRP A 229 -7.02 4.66 20.30
C TRP A 229 -8.21 3.76 19.95
N GLY A 230 -9.20 4.30 19.22
CA GLY A 230 -10.48 3.62 19.06
C GLY A 230 -10.75 3.08 17.66
N ASP A 231 -11.36 1.90 17.61
CA ASP A 231 -11.66 1.10 16.41
C ASP A 231 -12.50 1.83 15.34
N ASN A 232 -13.18 2.94 15.64
CA ASN A 232 -14.10 3.59 14.71
C ASN A 232 -13.41 4.55 13.73
N TYR A 233 -12.92 4.03 12.61
CA TYR A 233 -12.48 4.76 11.41
C TYR A 233 -13.63 5.40 10.61
N SER A 234 -14.55 6.10 11.29
CA SER A 234 -15.72 6.75 10.65
C SER A 234 -15.39 8.15 10.08
N ALA A 235 -16.14 8.62 9.08
CA ALA A 235 -15.78 9.83 8.33
C ALA A 235 -15.96 11.12 9.15
N GLY A 236 -14.91 11.51 9.88
CA GLY A 236 -14.89 12.64 10.82
C GLY A 236 -14.67 12.24 12.27
N SER A 237 -14.27 10.99 12.53
CA SER A 237 -13.80 10.52 13.83
C SER A 237 -12.56 11.27 14.33
N THR A 238 -12.29 11.13 15.61
CA THR A 238 -11.05 11.59 16.25
C THR A 238 -10.46 10.47 17.10
N GLN A 239 -9.12 10.37 17.11
CA GLN A 239 -8.40 9.32 17.83
C GLN A 239 -8.81 7.92 17.31
N SER A 240 -8.78 7.76 15.98
CA SER A 240 -9.00 6.46 15.33
C SER A 240 -7.72 5.69 15.20
N ASP A 241 -7.82 4.43 15.55
CA ASP A 241 -6.85 3.39 15.25
C ASP A 241 -7.04 2.87 13.81
N TYR A 242 -5.96 2.35 13.24
CA TYR A 242 -5.87 1.69 11.94
C TYR A 242 -5.42 0.22 12.04
N LEU A 243 -4.85 -0.23 13.16
CA LEU A 243 -4.42 -1.62 13.39
C LEU A 243 -4.98 -2.23 14.72
N PRO A 244 -6.32 -2.37 14.91
CA PRO A 244 -6.96 -2.67 16.22
C PRO A 244 -6.81 -4.11 16.78
N ASP A 245 -5.71 -4.78 16.46
CA ASP A 245 -5.27 -6.04 17.04
C ASP A 245 -3.84 -5.89 17.65
N ASP A 246 -3.28 -4.66 17.74
CA ASP A 246 -1.87 -4.39 18.06
C ASP A 246 -1.65 -3.15 18.97
N GLU A 247 -1.52 -3.40 20.29
CA GLU A 247 -1.24 -2.45 21.41
C GLU A 247 0.00 -1.54 21.20
N THR A 248 0.69 -1.62 20.05
CA THR A 248 1.90 -0.87 19.74
C THR A 248 1.85 -0.10 18.42
N GLN A 249 0.77 -0.18 17.63
CA GLN A 249 0.63 0.52 16.34
C GLN A 249 -0.79 1.05 16.12
N TYR A 250 -0.94 2.37 16.01
CA TYR A 250 -2.25 3.06 15.95
C TYR A 250 -2.41 4.05 14.77
N GLN A 251 -1.43 4.08 13.86
CA GLN A 251 -1.43 4.92 12.67
C GLN A 251 -0.90 4.12 11.47
N ASP A 252 -1.61 4.23 10.35
CA ASP A 252 -1.24 3.78 9.02
C ASP A 252 -1.56 4.97 8.08
N ARG A 253 -0.53 5.62 7.55
CA ARG A 253 -0.69 6.92 6.87
C ARG A 253 -1.05 6.82 5.40
N ASP A 254 -0.56 5.80 4.70
CA ASP A 254 -0.78 5.62 3.26
C ASP A 254 -1.78 4.48 2.93
N GLY A 255 -1.99 3.53 3.84
CA GLY A 255 -3.04 2.51 3.80
C GLY A 255 -2.55 1.10 3.43
N ASP A 256 -1.26 0.80 3.56
CA ASP A 256 -0.68 -0.51 3.21
C ASP A 256 -0.91 -1.60 4.28
N GLY A 257 -1.10 -1.20 5.54
CA GLY A 257 -1.37 -2.07 6.69
C GLY A 257 -0.19 -2.35 7.63
N TRP A 258 0.93 -1.63 7.50
CA TRP A 258 1.99 -1.54 8.52
C TRP A 258 1.82 -0.24 9.37
N GLY A 259 2.61 -0.09 10.44
CA GLY A 259 2.36 0.93 11.47
C GLY A 259 3.42 2.04 11.57
N ASP A 260 2.98 3.31 11.55
CA ASP A 260 3.81 4.53 11.64
C ASP A 260 4.69 4.65 12.91
N ASP A 261 4.40 3.95 14.03
CA ASP A 261 5.08 4.20 15.31
C ASP A 261 6.39 3.42 15.45
N SER A 262 7.49 4.15 15.23
CA SER A 262 8.88 3.69 15.41
C SER A 262 9.27 3.16 16.82
N GLU A 263 8.49 3.37 17.89
CA GLU A 263 8.70 2.67 19.18
C GLU A 263 7.89 1.37 19.31
N GLY A 264 7.00 1.08 18.34
CA GLY A 264 6.13 -0.09 18.30
C GLY A 264 6.79 -1.38 17.80
N ASN A 265 5.99 -2.43 17.62
CA ASN A 265 6.46 -3.64 16.95
C ASN A 265 6.28 -3.52 15.43
N ASN A 266 7.16 -4.18 14.67
CA ASN A 266 7.15 -4.21 13.20
C ASN A 266 6.76 -2.86 12.55
N PRO A 267 7.46 -1.75 12.90
CA PRO A 267 7.15 -0.44 12.36
C PRO A 267 7.36 -0.41 10.85
N ASP A 268 6.62 0.48 10.20
CA ASP A 268 6.90 0.91 8.86
C ASP A 268 8.08 1.91 8.86
N GLU A 269 9.15 1.56 8.13
CA GLU A 269 10.32 2.43 7.92
C GLU A 269 10.11 3.46 6.78
N PHE A 270 9.01 3.35 6.01
CA PHE A 270 8.65 4.24 4.90
C PHE A 270 7.21 4.84 4.96
N PRO A 271 6.75 5.53 6.05
CA PRO A 271 5.33 5.94 6.26
C PRO A 271 4.75 7.05 5.36
N ASP A 272 5.13 7.12 4.09
CA ASP A 272 4.51 7.94 3.04
C ASP A 272 4.51 7.18 1.67
N ASP A 273 4.71 5.86 1.66
CA ASP A 273 4.88 5.00 0.47
C ASP A 273 4.23 3.60 0.61
N GLU A 274 2.97 3.48 0.17
CA GLU A 274 2.08 2.27 0.07
C GLU A 274 2.70 1.03 -0.62
N THR A 275 3.99 1.05 -0.95
CA THR A 275 4.70 0.00 -1.66
C THR A 275 5.98 -0.48 -0.97
N GLN A 276 6.45 0.18 0.08
CA GLN A 276 7.62 -0.19 0.88
C GLN A 276 7.30 -0.11 2.37
N HIS A 277 7.81 -1.07 3.17
CA HIS A 277 7.45 -1.16 4.59
C HIS A 277 8.55 -1.76 5.48
N THR A 278 9.75 -2.01 4.94
CA THR A 278 10.87 -2.62 5.67
C THR A 278 12.19 -2.29 4.98
N ASP A 279 13.19 -1.98 5.82
CA ASP A 279 14.60 -1.83 5.51
C ASP A 279 15.36 -2.76 6.49
N ILE A 280 16.15 -3.70 5.98
CA ILE A 280 16.84 -4.72 6.81
C ILE A 280 18.20 -4.25 7.35
N ASP A 281 18.80 -3.18 6.82
CA ASP A 281 20.17 -2.78 7.16
C ASP A 281 20.43 -1.26 7.33
N ASP A 282 19.36 -0.47 7.42
CA ASP A 282 19.32 0.96 7.75
C ASP A 282 19.91 1.88 6.65
N ASP A 283 19.64 1.60 5.37
CA ASP A 283 20.20 2.34 4.21
C ASP A 283 19.25 3.36 3.55
N GLY A 284 17.94 3.19 3.70
CA GLY A 284 16.90 4.06 3.16
C GLY A 284 16.29 3.63 1.82
N TRP A 285 16.50 2.39 1.37
CA TRP A 285 15.78 1.75 0.27
C TRP A 285 14.96 0.55 0.76
N GLY A 286 13.76 0.37 0.23
CA GLY A 286 12.82 -0.62 0.76
C GLY A 286 12.96 -2.03 0.15
N ASP A 287 12.91 -3.05 1.00
CA ASP A 287 13.10 -4.47 0.67
C ASP A 287 12.04 -5.06 -0.29
N ASN A 288 10.87 -4.44 -0.42
CA ASN A 288 9.75 -5.02 -1.14
C ASN A 288 10.00 -4.95 -2.65
N ILE A 289 10.59 -6.02 -3.20
CA ILE A 289 10.85 -6.23 -4.64
C ILE A 289 9.62 -6.08 -5.58
N SER A 290 8.41 -5.97 -5.04
CA SER A 290 7.19 -5.69 -5.80
C SER A 290 6.76 -4.21 -5.79
N GLY A 291 7.36 -3.40 -4.93
CA GLY A 291 7.07 -1.98 -4.74
C GLY A 291 7.79 -1.06 -5.74
N ASN A 292 7.75 0.24 -5.46
CA ASN A 292 8.54 1.23 -6.21
C ASN A 292 9.95 1.34 -5.63
N ASN A 293 10.92 1.71 -6.49
CA ASN A 293 12.34 1.89 -6.13
C ASN A 293 12.92 0.84 -5.13
N PRO A 294 12.67 -0.47 -5.33
CA PRO A 294 13.06 -1.48 -4.36
C PRO A 294 14.58 -1.64 -4.31
N ASP A 295 15.08 -1.94 -3.12
CA ASP A 295 16.48 -2.27 -2.94
C ASP A 295 16.90 -3.50 -3.78
N SER A 296 18.11 -3.41 -4.33
CA SER A 296 18.79 -4.43 -5.11
C SER A 296 19.86 -5.19 -4.32
N CYS A 297 20.04 -4.90 -3.03
CA CYS A 297 20.98 -5.56 -2.11
C CYS A 297 20.45 -5.90 -0.66
N PRO A 298 19.22 -6.48 -0.41
CA PRO A 298 18.50 -6.46 0.90
C PRO A 298 19.08 -7.18 2.15
N ASP A 299 20.40 -7.32 2.24
CA ASP A 299 21.17 -7.83 3.38
C ASP A 299 22.54 -7.08 3.46
N THR A 300 22.76 -5.99 2.71
CA THR A 300 24.05 -5.30 2.54
C THR A 300 23.93 -3.82 2.10
N TRP A 301 23.65 -2.95 3.09
CA TRP A 301 23.74 -1.47 3.11
C TRP A 301 24.53 -0.83 1.97
N GLY A 302 23.89 0.12 1.29
CA GLY A 302 24.48 0.92 0.24
C GLY A 302 24.00 2.37 0.18
N ASP A 303 24.45 3.07 -0.85
CA ASP A 303 23.99 4.41 -1.21
C ASP A 303 23.90 4.64 -2.73
N SER A 304 24.01 3.58 -3.54
CA SER A 304 23.81 3.64 -5.00
C SER A 304 22.36 3.96 -5.38
N TRP A 305 22.17 4.75 -6.43
CA TRP A 305 20.87 5.26 -6.89
C TRP A 305 20.72 5.42 -8.41
N ARG A 306 21.77 5.13 -9.20
CA ARG A 306 21.84 5.37 -10.65
C ARG A 306 21.44 4.14 -11.48
N ASP A 307 21.87 2.95 -11.06
CA ASP A 307 21.67 1.67 -11.77
C ASP A 307 20.91 0.64 -10.93
N ARG A 308 21.34 0.47 -9.67
CA ARG A 308 20.78 -0.38 -8.63
C ARG A 308 20.55 0.49 -7.41
N PHE A 309 19.40 0.34 -6.76
CA PHE A 309 19.12 1.00 -5.48
C PHE A 309 19.75 0.18 -4.34
N GLY A 310 20.12 0.85 -3.25
CA GLY A 310 20.64 0.30 -1.98
C GLY A 310 21.85 -0.64 -2.05
N CYS A 311 22.62 -0.59 -3.13
CA CYS A 311 23.85 -1.36 -3.23
C CYS A 311 25.09 -0.53 -2.86
N PRO A 312 26.18 -1.17 -2.39
CA PRO A 312 27.43 -0.48 -2.08
C PRO A 312 27.97 0.32 -3.27
N ASP A 313 28.33 1.58 -3.00
CA ASP A 313 29.03 2.50 -3.90
C ASP A 313 30.26 3.03 -3.15
N VAL A 314 31.46 2.59 -3.54
CA VAL A 314 32.68 2.81 -2.73
C VAL A 314 33.24 4.24 -2.82
N ASP A 315 32.82 5.05 -3.80
CA ASP A 315 33.30 6.43 -4.00
C ASP A 315 32.20 7.50 -4.14
N GLY A 316 30.94 7.07 -4.26
CA GLY A 316 29.74 7.84 -4.00
C GLY A 316 29.15 8.56 -5.21
N ASP A 317 29.42 8.13 -6.45
CA ASP A 317 28.87 8.77 -7.67
C ASP A 317 27.39 8.47 -7.97
N GLY A 318 26.84 7.46 -7.29
CA GLY A 318 25.50 6.91 -7.43
C GLY A 318 25.45 5.55 -8.12
N THR A 319 26.55 5.03 -8.66
CA THR A 319 26.58 3.74 -9.38
C THR A 319 27.10 2.62 -8.47
N SER A 320 26.45 1.46 -8.48
CA SER A 320 26.85 0.35 -7.61
C SER A 320 28.19 -0.29 -8.00
N ASP A 321 28.95 -0.79 -7.02
CA ASP A 321 30.25 -1.50 -7.14
C ASP A 321 30.27 -2.66 -8.17
N GLU A 322 29.11 -3.18 -8.60
CA GLU A 322 28.95 -4.25 -9.61
C GLU A 322 28.44 -3.74 -10.97
N GLY A 323 27.79 -2.57 -11.01
CA GLY A 323 27.39 -1.89 -12.25
C GLY A 323 28.45 -0.94 -12.81
N ASP A 324 29.29 -0.39 -11.92
CA ASP A 324 30.39 0.51 -12.24
C ASP A 324 31.62 -0.21 -12.82
N THR A 325 32.27 0.42 -13.80
CA THR A 325 33.50 -0.03 -14.45
C THR A 325 34.79 0.50 -13.78
N PHE A 326 34.71 1.57 -12.96
CA PHE A 326 35.84 2.16 -12.25
C PHE A 326 35.67 2.34 -10.71
N PRO A 327 35.21 1.35 -9.88
CA PRO A 327 34.85 1.55 -8.46
C PRO A 327 35.99 2.05 -7.55
N SER A 328 36.25 3.36 -7.59
CA SER A 328 37.35 4.14 -6.99
C SER A 328 37.59 5.52 -7.65
N ASP A 329 36.99 5.81 -8.81
CA ASP A 329 37.00 7.13 -9.46
C ASP A 329 35.57 7.66 -9.70
N TRP A 330 34.99 8.28 -8.66
CA TRP A 330 33.72 9.04 -8.54
C TRP A 330 33.25 9.93 -9.70
N SER A 331 34.08 10.06 -10.73
CA SER A 331 33.81 10.82 -11.92
C SER A 331 33.59 9.96 -13.17
N GLN A 332 33.66 8.62 -13.06
CA GLN A 332 33.60 7.67 -14.17
C GLN A 332 32.88 6.37 -13.77
N TRP A 333 31.73 6.11 -14.37
CA TRP A 333 30.95 4.89 -14.10
C TRP A 333 30.75 3.95 -15.30
N THR A 334 31.16 4.36 -16.51
CA THR A 334 30.95 3.57 -17.74
C THR A 334 32.12 3.76 -18.70
N ASP A 335 32.53 2.64 -19.30
CA ASP A 335 33.55 2.50 -20.34
C ASP A 335 32.86 1.86 -21.55
N SER A 336 32.45 2.66 -22.54
CA SER A 336 31.54 2.18 -23.60
C SER A 336 32.22 1.37 -24.72
N ASP A 337 33.55 1.45 -24.86
CA ASP A 337 34.35 0.73 -25.87
C ASP A 337 35.41 -0.24 -25.28
N ALA A 338 35.65 -0.17 -23.96
CA ALA A 338 36.65 -0.94 -23.22
C ALA A 338 38.13 -0.62 -23.55
N ASP A 339 38.49 0.63 -23.87
CA ASP A 339 39.90 1.11 -23.83
C ASP A 339 40.46 1.20 -22.40
N GLY A 340 39.60 1.36 -21.37
CA GLY A 340 40.00 1.60 -19.99
C GLY A 340 39.93 3.08 -19.55
N ARG A 341 39.08 3.88 -20.20
CA ARG A 341 38.71 5.26 -19.83
C ARG A 341 37.20 5.36 -19.62
N GLY A 342 36.80 6.38 -18.87
CA GLY A 342 35.38 6.61 -18.63
C GLY A 342 34.78 7.66 -19.57
N ASP A 343 33.54 7.43 -19.97
CA ASP A 343 32.79 8.24 -20.94
C ASP A 343 32.59 9.72 -20.51
N ASN A 344 32.71 10.03 -19.22
CA ASN A 344 32.46 11.36 -18.67
C ASN A 344 33.66 12.28 -18.86
N TRP A 345 33.42 13.57 -19.16
CA TRP A 345 34.50 14.48 -19.54
C TRP A 345 34.57 15.77 -18.73
N ALA A 346 35.79 16.15 -18.35
CA ALA A 346 36.09 17.39 -17.64
C ALA A 346 36.52 18.56 -18.55
N ASN A 347 36.90 18.29 -19.81
CA ASN A 347 37.53 19.29 -20.68
C ASN A 347 36.48 20.04 -21.53
N PRO A 348 36.20 21.34 -21.28
CA PRO A 348 35.12 22.05 -21.98
C PRO A 348 35.37 22.24 -23.47
N HIS A 349 36.62 22.11 -23.94
CA HIS A 349 36.96 22.20 -25.37
C HIS A 349 36.38 21.00 -26.16
N TRP A 350 36.16 19.86 -25.51
CA TRP A 350 35.53 18.70 -26.14
C TRP A 350 34.02 18.88 -26.33
N ASN A 351 33.39 19.90 -25.73
CA ASN A 351 31.97 20.21 -25.94
C ASN A 351 31.64 20.58 -27.39
N GLU A 352 32.64 21.02 -28.17
CA GLU A 352 32.47 21.41 -29.57
C GLU A 352 32.85 20.28 -30.56
N THR A 353 33.58 19.26 -30.08
CA THR A 353 34.02 18.10 -30.89
C THR A 353 33.24 16.81 -30.61
N ARG A 354 32.71 16.62 -29.40
CA ARG A 354 31.91 15.43 -29.04
C ARG A 354 30.63 15.36 -29.89
N LEU A 355 30.33 14.17 -30.41
CA LEU A 355 29.11 13.95 -31.17
C LEU A 355 27.89 13.83 -30.24
N PRO A 356 26.69 14.32 -30.62
CA PRO A 356 25.54 14.39 -29.70
C PRO A 356 24.92 13.05 -29.26
N HIS A 357 25.40 11.93 -29.79
CA HIS A 357 24.96 10.56 -29.44
C HIS A 357 26.00 9.78 -28.63
N TRP A 358 27.17 10.36 -28.35
CA TRP A 358 28.20 9.75 -27.51
C TRP A 358 27.77 9.71 -26.02
N PRO A 359 28.13 8.64 -25.28
CA PRO A 359 27.73 8.40 -23.89
C PRO A 359 28.53 9.23 -22.88
N GLY A 360 28.15 9.16 -21.59
CA GLY A 360 28.74 9.94 -20.50
C GLY A 360 28.21 11.39 -20.38
N GLU A 361 28.62 12.09 -19.31
CA GLU A 361 28.24 13.47 -19.01
C GLU A 361 29.41 14.39 -18.60
N TYR A 362 29.18 15.71 -18.57
CA TYR A 362 30.21 16.68 -18.22
C TYR A 362 30.38 16.79 -16.70
N ILE A 363 31.38 16.11 -16.15
CA ILE A 363 31.70 16.11 -14.71
C ILE A 363 32.89 17.06 -14.43
N PRO A 364 32.68 18.16 -13.66
CA PRO A 364 33.73 19.15 -13.41
C PRO A 364 34.93 18.61 -12.63
N GLY A 365 36.02 18.34 -13.35
CA GLY A 365 37.27 17.84 -12.78
C GLY A 365 37.44 16.32 -12.82
N ALA A 366 36.61 15.62 -13.60
CA ALA A 366 36.74 14.20 -13.88
C ALA A 366 38.15 13.76 -14.28
N THR A 367 38.52 12.57 -13.83
CA THR A 367 39.79 11.90 -14.13
C THR A 367 39.58 10.80 -15.16
N ASN A 368 40.67 10.40 -15.82
CA ASN A 368 40.70 9.35 -16.86
C ASN A 368 39.65 9.46 -17.97
N SER A 369 39.09 10.66 -18.21
CA SER A 369 38.06 10.91 -19.23
C SER A 369 38.50 10.48 -20.61
N ASP A 370 37.59 9.83 -21.33
CA ASP A 370 37.79 9.59 -22.74
C ASP A 370 37.37 10.78 -23.63
N LYS A 371 38.07 10.88 -24.77
CA LYS A 371 37.81 11.84 -25.84
C LYS A 371 36.91 11.24 -26.94
N HIS A 372 36.85 9.92 -27.10
CA HIS A 372 36.30 9.19 -28.24
C HIS A 372 35.50 7.92 -27.83
N PRO A 373 34.50 7.99 -26.91
CA PRO A 373 33.98 6.81 -26.17
C PRO A 373 33.11 5.82 -26.98
N LEU A 374 33.27 5.79 -28.31
CA LEU A 374 32.69 4.86 -29.29
C LEU A 374 33.62 4.72 -30.53
N ASP A 375 34.90 5.09 -30.41
CA ASP A 375 35.91 5.34 -31.47
C ASP A 375 37.29 5.04 -30.85
N LYS A 376 37.48 3.76 -30.51
CA LYS A 376 38.41 3.27 -29.50
C LYS A 376 39.90 3.50 -29.77
N ASP A 377 40.32 3.49 -31.03
CA ASP A 377 41.69 3.84 -31.41
C ASP A 377 41.86 5.31 -31.87
N GLY A 378 40.73 6.03 -32.01
CA GLY A 378 40.65 7.47 -32.15
C GLY A 378 40.85 8.00 -33.58
N ASP A 379 40.67 7.15 -34.60
CA ASP A 379 40.82 7.52 -36.00
C ASP A 379 39.62 8.33 -36.56
N GLY A 380 38.44 8.23 -35.93
CA GLY A 380 37.20 8.91 -36.31
C GLY A 380 36.13 8.03 -36.95
N TRP A 381 36.31 6.71 -37.04
CA TRP A 381 35.26 5.74 -37.34
C TRP A 381 34.69 5.14 -36.05
N GLU A 382 33.37 4.94 -36.00
CA GLU A 382 32.72 4.45 -34.78
C GLU A 382 32.59 2.92 -34.76
N ASP A 383 32.78 2.31 -33.59
CA ASP A 383 32.67 0.87 -33.34
C ASP A 383 31.29 0.27 -33.70
N GLU A 384 31.20 -1.04 -34.00
CA GLU A 384 29.91 -1.70 -34.33
C GLU A 384 28.84 -1.57 -33.22
N ASN A 385 29.26 -1.35 -31.96
CA ASN A 385 28.37 -1.15 -30.81
C ASN A 385 27.85 0.30 -30.68
N ALA A 386 28.33 1.24 -31.49
CA ALA A 386 27.94 2.64 -31.44
C ALA A 386 26.47 2.87 -31.83
N SER A 387 25.88 3.94 -31.28
CA SER A 387 24.49 4.33 -31.57
C SER A 387 24.34 5.27 -32.79
N GLY A 388 25.44 5.58 -33.48
CA GLY A 388 25.55 6.62 -34.52
C GLY A 388 25.11 6.24 -35.94
N GLN A 389 25.99 6.47 -36.92
CA GLN A 389 25.69 6.33 -38.35
C GLN A 389 26.74 5.51 -39.07
N GLN A 390 26.34 4.34 -39.57
CA GLN A 390 27.16 3.52 -40.48
C GLN A 390 27.75 4.36 -41.64
N PRO A 391 29.01 4.10 -42.05
CA PRO A 391 29.83 2.92 -41.73
C PRO A 391 30.33 2.83 -40.28
N TRP A 392 30.59 1.61 -39.85
CA TRP A 392 31.30 1.31 -38.60
C TRP A 392 32.74 0.93 -38.94
N ASP A 393 33.64 1.03 -37.99
CA ASP A 393 35.01 0.53 -38.10
C ASP A 393 35.07 -1.00 -38.26
N ASP A 394 35.93 -1.47 -39.17
CA ASP A 394 36.28 -2.87 -39.45
C ASP A 394 37.65 -3.29 -38.86
N CYS A 395 38.31 -2.43 -38.05
CA CYS A 395 39.66 -2.62 -37.49
C CYS A 395 39.80 -2.49 -35.96
N VAL A 396 39.14 -1.54 -35.28
CA VAL A 396 38.82 -1.42 -33.83
C VAL A 396 40.00 -1.27 -32.83
N ASP A 397 41.13 -1.93 -33.10
CA ASP A 397 42.36 -1.88 -32.28
C ASP A 397 43.56 -1.35 -33.10
N GLU A 398 43.37 -0.94 -34.38
CA GLU A 398 44.43 -0.56 -35.33
C GLU A 398 43.98 0.58 -36.28
N PRO A 399 44.31 1.86 -35.97
CA PRO A 399 43.67 3.04 -36.56
C PRO A 399 44.04 3.27 -38.03
N GLY A 400 43.11 3.81 -38.83
CA GLY A 400 43.29 4.03 -40.25
C GLY A 400 42.46 5.17 -40.86
N ASP A 401 42.25 5.08 -42.17
CA ASP A 401 41.45 6.03 -42.94
C ASP A 401 40.82 5.43 -44.22
N SER A 402 40.87 4.10 -44.39
CA SER A 402 40.19 3.41 -45.49
C SER A 402 38.67 3.63 -45.43
N TRP A 403 38.03 3.77 -46.59
CA TRP A 403 36.62 4.19 -46.69
C TRP A 403 35.85 3.58 -47.86
N GLN A 404 36.48 2.70 -48.65
CA GLN A 404 35.89 2.13 -49.88
C GLN A 404 35.52 0.65 -49.75
N ASP A 405 36.07 -0.10 -48.80
CA ASP A 405 35.85 -1.56 -48.70
C ASP A 405 35.74 -2.09 -47.26
N ARG A 406 36.78 -1.90 -46.45
CA ARG A 406 36.76 -1.90 -44.99
C ARG A 406 36.83 -0.43 -44.55
N PHE A 407 36.21 -0.09 -43.44
CA PHE A 407 36.25 1.25 -42.86
C PHE A 407 37.17 1.27 -41.63
N GLY A 408 37.80 2.40 -41.32
CA GLY A 408 38.74 2.54 -40.18
C GLY A 408 40.02 1.70 -40.25
N CYS A 409 40.25 1.00 -41.36
CA CYS A 409 41.46 0.19 -41.52
C CYS A 409 42.62 0.99 -42.13
N PRO A 410 43.88 0.59 -41.88
CA PRO A 410 45.04 1.22 -42.49
C PRO A 410 44.97 1.24 -44.02
N ASP A 411 45.12 2.44 -44.59
CA ASP A 411 45.33 2.72 -46.01
C ASP A 411 46.66 3.51 -46.12
N ARG A 412 47.69 2.90 -46.70
CA ARG A 412 49.04 3.48 -46.67
C ARG A 412 49.25 4.62 -47.68
N ASP A 413 48.48 4.67 -48.76
CA ASP A 413 48.72 5.60 -49.87
C ASP A 413 47.59 6.61 -50.13
N GLY A 414 46.39 6.34 -49.60
CA GLY A 414 45.26 7.26 -49.46
C GLY A 414 44.24 7.18 -50.61
N ASP A 415 44.05 6.03 -51.24
CA ASP A 415 43.05 5.85 -52.31
C ASP A 415 41.66 5.43 -51.82
N GLY A 416 41.59 4.91 -50.59
CA GLY A 416 40.40 4.50 -49.86
C GLY A 416 40.26 3.00 -49.61
N TRP A 417 41.10 2.14 -50.20
CA TRP A 417 41.06 0.70 -49.96
C TRP A 417 42.05 0.30 -48.86
N SER A 418 41.66 -0.68 -48.04
CA SER A 418 42.48 -1.14 -46.92
C SER A 418 43.69 -1.99 -47.35
N ASP A 419 44.84 -1.81 -46.70
CA ASP A 419 46.13 -2.51 -46.92
C ASP A 419 45.99 -4.05 -47.04
N ASP A 420 44.98 -4.63 -46.39
CA ASP A 420 44.69 -6.08 -46.32
C ASP A 420 43.95 -6.63 -47.57
N ASN A 421 43.25 -5.74 -48.31
CA ASN A 421 42.40 -6.08 -49.46
C ASN A 421 42.85 -5.41 -50.77
N ASP A 422 43.67 -4.36 -50.68
CA ASP A 422 44.38 -3.80 -51.83
C ASP A 422 45.40 -4.81 -52.41
N ALA A 423 45.62 -4.72 -53.72
CA ALA A 423 46.64 -5.44 -54.46
C ALA A 423 47.97 -4.67 -54.61
N PHE A 424 48.00 -3.35 -54.38
CA PHE A 424 49.17 -2.48 -54.63
C PHE A 424 49.36 -1.38 -53.56
N ASP A 425 49.54 -1.80 -52.30
CA ASP A 425 49.63 -1.04 -51.04
C ASP A 425 50.75 0.04 -50.91
N ASP A 426 51.20 0.62 -52.03
CA ASP A 426 52.20 1.67 -52.20
C ASP A 426 51.91 2.57 -53.47
N ASP A 427 50.79 2.38 -54.22
CA ASP A 427 50.41 3.14 -55.45
C ASP A 427 48.90 3.49 -55.51
N VAL A 428 48.60 4.71 -55.01
CA VAL A 428 47.32 5.45 -54.90
C VAL A 428 46.47 5.64 -56.17
N THR A 429 46.71 4.80 -57.17
CA THR A 429 46.01 4.77 -58.44
C THR A 429 45.60 3.36 -58.87
N GLN A 430 45.86 2.32 -58.07
CA GLN A 430 45.55 0.91 -58.37
C GLN A 430 45.16 0.08 -57.14
N TRP A 431 43.87 -0.08 -56.88
CA TRP A 431 43.37 -0.85 -55.72
C TRP A 431 43.07 -2.35 -55.98
N ARG A 432 43.33 -2.86 -57.19
CA ARG A 432 42.72 -4.12 -57.67
C ARG A 432 43.51 -4.82 -58.76
N ASP A 433 43.72 -6.13 -58.61
CA ASP A 433 44.22 -7.03 -59.66
C ASP A 433 43.28 -8.25 -59.79
N SER A 434 42.44 -8.25 -60.84
CA SER A 434 41.38 -9.26 -61.03
C SER A 434 41.85 -10.64 -61.50
N ASP A 435 43.04 -10.77 -62.08
CA ASP A 435 43.56 -12.05 -62.61
C ASP A 435 44.99 -12.43 -62.16
N ARG A 436 45.60 -11.52 -61.41
CA ARG A 436 46.81 -11.64 -60.59
C ARG A 436 48.08 -11.66 -61.41
N ASP A 437 48.27 -10.69 -62.30
CA ASP A 437 49.47 -10.54 -63.12
C ASP A 437 50.48 -9.51 -62.61
N GLY A 438 50.06 -8.52 -61.80
CA GLY A 438 50.88 -7.42 -61.31
C GLY A 438 50.65 -6.06 -62.00
N PHE A 439 49.60 -5.93 -62.81
CA PHE A 439 49.06 -4.67 -63.32
C PHE A 439 47.64 -4.47 -62.77
N GLY A 440 47.29 -3.22 -62.43
CA GLY A 440 46.01 -2.95 -61.75
C GLY A 440 44.85 -2.70 -62.72
N ASP A 441 43.64 -3.13 -62.36
CA ASP A 441 42.42 -3.05 -63.19
C ASP A 441 42.09 -1.62 -63.67
N GLU A 442 42.56 -0.58 -62.95
CA GLU A 442 42.18 0.80 -63.20
C GLU A 442 43.07 1.44 -64.27
N ASN A 443 42.65 1.25 -65.53
CA ASN A 443 43.24 1.79 -66.76
C ASN A 443 43.56 3.31 -66.76
N GLY A 444 43.00 4.08 -65.80
CA GLY A 444 43.29 5.51 -65.61
C GLY A 444 44.51 5.82 -64.74
N GLY A 445 45.00 4.83 -63.97
CA GLY A 445 46.11 4.96 -63.02
C GLY A 445 47.49 4.71 -63.61
N ILE A 446 48.48 4.60 -62.72
CA ILE A 446 49.85 4.19 -63.04
C ILE A 446 49.82 2.69 -63.34
N ASN A 447 50.49 2.27 -64.43
CA ASN A 447 50.57 0.86 -64.85
C ASN A 447 49.20 0.12 -64.99
N GLY A 448 48.11 0.85 -65.25
CA GLY A 448 46.77 0.26 -65.36
C GLY A 448 46.61 -0.66 -66.56
N ASP A 449 45.97 -1.81 -66.36
CA ASP A 449 45.78 -2.88 -67.33
C ASP A 449 44.76 -2.52 -68.43
N ASP A 450 45.07 -2.93 -69.66
CA ASP A 450 44.23 -2.85 -70.86
C ASP A 450 43.51 -4.19 -71.14
N CYS A 451 43.67 -5.18 -70.27
CA CYS A 451 43.14 -6.55 -70.31
C CYS A 451 42.46 -7.12 -69.03
N PRO A 452 41.81 -6.38 -68.07
CA PRO A 452 41.59 -6.74 -66.61
C PRO A 452 40.87 -8.05 -66.20
N THR A 453 41.09 -9.15 -66.92
CA THR A 453 40.49 -10.49 -66.77
C THR A 453 41.28 -11.58 -67.54
N VAL A 454 42.41 -11.24 -68.18
CA VAL A 454 43.18 -12.09 -69.11
C VAL A 454 44.71 -11.93 -68.95
N ARG A 455 45.20 -12.03 -67.71
CA ARG A 455 46.58 -12.26 -67.23
C ARG A 455 47.70 -12.20 -68.28
N GLY A 456 48.50 -11.13 -68.24
CA GLY A 456 49.56 -10.86 -69.18
C GLY A 456 50.89 -10.45 -68.57
N ASP A 457 51.68 -9.74 -69.39
CA ASP A 457 53.00 -9.17 -69.06
C ASP A 457 53.53 -8.15 -70.10
N SER A 458 52.71 -7.63 -71.02
CA SER A 458 53.15 -6.60 -71.97
C SER A 458 53.28 -5.20 -71.36
N GLU A 459 54.39 -4.51 -71.67
CA GLU A 459 54.75 -3.20 -71.08
C GLU A 459 54.62 -1.99 -72.05
N ASN A 460 54.54 -2.19 -73.37
CA ASN A 460 54.81 -1.12 -74.36
C ASN A 460 53.62 -0.56 -75.15
N ASP A 461 52.52 -1.31 -75.35
CA ASP A 461 51.40 -0.87 -76.21
C ASP A 461 50.03 -0.94 -75.53
N ARG A 462 49.74 -2.07 -74.91
CA ARG A 462 48.65 -2.28 -73.96
C ARG A 462 49.26 -2.91 -72.73
N ILE A 463 49.03 -2.33 -71.57
CA ILE A 463 49.63 -2.83 -70.32
C ILE A 463 48.81 -4.05 -69.83
N GLY A 464 49.42 -4.97 -69.07
CA GLY A 464 48.79 -6.19 -68.49
C GLY A 464 48.19 -7.20 -69.48
N CYS A 465 48.38 -6.99 -70.78
CA CYS A 465 47.88 -7.90 -71.79
C CYS A 465 48.83 -9.08 -72.06
N PRO A 466 48.31 -10.24 -72.54
CA PRO A 466 49.15 -11.39 -72.88
C PRO A 466 50.22 -11.05 -73.91
N ASP A 467 51.47 -11.35 -73.58
CA ASP A 467 52.59 -11.40 -74.51
C ASP A 467 53.10 -12.84 -74.56
N THR A 468 52.87 -13.54 -75.67
CA THR A 468 53.26 -14.95 -75.79
C THR A 468 54.79 -15.16 -75.87
N ASP A 469 55.60 -14.11 -76.10
CA ASP A 469 57.05 -14.25 -76.30
C ASP A 469 57.98 -13.33 -75.50
N THR A 470 57.45 -12.34 -74.79
CA THR A 470 58.13 -11.43 -73.84
C THR A 470 59.03 -10.36 -74.48
N ASP A 471 58.65 -9.83 -75.66
CA ASP A 471 59.27 -8.62 -76.27
C ASP A 471 58.61 -7.30 -75.83
N GLY A 472 57.52 -7.40 -75.06
CA GLY A 472 56.81 -6.35 -74.35
C GLY A 472 55.61 -5.78 -75.10
N TRP A 473 55.12 -6.43 -76.15
CA TRP A 473 54.02 -5.97 -77.02
C TRP A 473 52.88 -7.00 -77.06
N SER A 474 51.64 -6.54 -76.87
CA SER A 474 50.49 -7.41 -76.62
C SER A 474 50.03 -8.24 -77.84
N ASP A 475 49.64 -9.48 -77.56
CA ASP A 475 49.06 -10.43 -78.51
C ASP A 475 47.81 -9.86 -79.21
N PRO A 476 47.58 -10.19 -80.50
CA PRO A 476 46.37 -9.81 -81.23
C PRO A 476 45.14 -10.61 -80.77
N MET A 477 44.17 -9.91 -80.18
CA MET A 477 42.91 -10.50 -79.69
C MET A 477 41.97 -10.96 -80.82
N ASP A 478 41.04 -11.88 -80.48
CA ASP A 478 40.08 -12.41 -81.46
C ASP A 478 39.12 -11.34 -82.00
N ASN A 479 38.74 -11.51 -83.27
CA ASN A 479 37.89 -10.60 -84.05
C ASN A 479 36.41 -10.62 -83.60
N LEU A 480 36.09 -11.38 -82.54
CA LEU A 480 34.78 -11.48 -81.90
C LEU A 480 34.70 -10.74 -80.56
N ALA A 481 35.82 -10.20 -80.06
CA ALA A 481 35.83 -9.34 -78.88
C ALA A 481 35.06 -8.02 -79.13
N PRO A 482 34.47 -7.38 -78.09
CA PRO A 482 33.75 -6.10 -78.25
C PRO A 482 34.62 -4.98 -78.84
N TYR A 483 35.91 -4.96 -78.49
CA TYR A 483 36.93 -4.06 -79.01
C TYR A 483 38.16 -4.88 -79.44
N PRO A 484 38.24 -5.33 -80.71
CA PRO A 484 39.35 -6.19 -81.15
C PRO A 484 40.65 -5.40 -81.31
N TRP A 485 41.69 -5.77 -80.54
CA TRP A 485 43.06 -5.30 -80.74
C TRP A 485 43.76 -6.13 -81.82
N ASN A 486 44.35 -5.48 -82.81
CA ASN A 486 45.06 -6.17 -83.90
C ASN A 486 46.22 -5.35 -84.46
N ALA A 487 47.02 -6.00 -85.30
CA ALA A 487 48.21 -5.48 -86.00
C ALA A 487 48.01 -4.27 -86.95
N SER A 488 46.85 -3.62 -86.95
CA SER A 488 46.62 -2.30 -87.57
C SER A 488 46.29 -1.19 -86.57
N GLN A 489 46.12 -1.53 -85.29
CA GLN A 489 45.87 -0.65 -84.15
C GLN A 489 47.10 -0.54 -83.23
N GLY A 490 47.78 -1.67 -82.95
CA GLY A 490 49.07 -1.69 -82.23
C GLY A 490 49.67 -3.08 -82.05
N ALA A 491 48.81 -4.07 -81.79
CA ALA A 491 49.15 -5.47 -81.47
C ALA A 491 50.28 -6.09 -82.30
N ASP A 492 51.00 -7.02 -81.66
CA ASP A 492 52.07 -7.76 -82.32
C ASP A 492 51.60 -8.54 -83.58
N LEU A 493 52.56 -8.66 -84.50
CA LEU A 493 52.49 -9.33 -85.79
C LEU A 493 53.10 -10.74 -85.79
N PHE A 494 53.84 -11.15 -84.77
CA PHE A 494 54.59 -12.41 -84.70
C PHE A 494 54.66 -13.07 -83.29
N PRO A 495 53.54 -13.45 -82.62
CA PRO A 495 53.51 -13.80 -81.18
C PRO A 495 54.18 -15.15 -80.79
N ALA A 496 55.48 -15.25 -81.02
CA ALA A 496 56.38 -16.40 -80.88
C ALA A 496 57.85 -16.10 -81.31
N ASP A 497 58.22 -14.83 -81.53
CA ASP A 497 59.53 -14.39 -82.03
C ASP A 497 59.98 -13.06 -81.38
N PRO A 498 60.60 -13.12 -80.17
CA PRO A 498 60.89 -11.97 -79.28
C PRO A 498 62.00 -11.00 -79.75
N ALA A 499 62.01 -10.71 -81.04
CA ALA A 499 62.87 -9.75 -81.69
C ALA A 499 62.12 -8.90 -82.73
N ARG A 500 60.80 -9.08 -82.90
CA ARG A 500 60.08 -8.68 -84.13
C ARG A 500 58.62 -8.24 -83.98
N TRP A 501 58.25 -7.44 -82.96
CA TRP A 501 56.89 -6.85 -82.83
C TRP A 501 56.25 -6.21 -84.10
N ASN A 502 57.02 -5.78 -85.11
CA ASN A 502 56.47 -5.08 -86.30
C ASN A 502 57.20 -5.38 -87.64
N LYS A 503 56.48 -5.19 -88.76
CA LYS A 503 56.91 -5.37 -90.17
C LYS A 503 58.17 -4.63 -90.60
N THR A 504 58.70 -3.72 -89.79
CA THR A 504 59.95 -2.99 -90.04
C THR A 504 61.20 -3.71 -89.53
N HIS A 505 61.06 -4.77 -88.72
CA HIS A 505 62.18 -5.51 -88.13
C HIS A 505 62.36 -6.92 -88.74
N GLU A 506 62.86 -7.00 -89.98
CA GLU A 506 63.57 -8.20 -90.46
C GLU A 506 65.09 -8.00 -90.29
N ILE A 507 65.65 -8.52 -89.20
CA ILE A 507 67.12 -8.59 -89.04
C ILE A 507 67.64 -9.74 -89.91
N SER A 508 68.00 -9.45 -91.16
CA SER A 508 68.61 -10.44 -92.05
C SER A 508 69.99 -10.87 -91.55
N GLU A 509 70.12 -12.10 -91.05
CA GLU A 509 71.39 -12.64 -90.58
C GLU A 509 72.48 -12.62 -91.66
N SER A 510 73.60 -11.94 -91.38
CA SER A 510 74.84 -12.11 -92.15
C SER A 510 76.05 -12.24 -91.21
N ASN A 511 76.25 -13.47 -90.75
CA ASN A 511 77.32 -13.80 -89.80
C ASN A 511 78.72 -13.80 -90.48
N SER A 512 79.46 -12.68 -90.36
CA SER A 512 80.92 -12.68 -90.56
C SER A 512 81.68 -11.53 -89.87
N GLN A 513 82.24 -11.84 -88.69
CA GLN A 513 83.68 -11.69 -88.41
C GLN A 513 84.38 -10.30 -88.52
N ALA A 514 84.47 -9.63 -87.36
CA ALA A 514 85.65 -8.88 -86.83
C ALA A 514 86.30 -7.69 -87.59
N GLY A 515 86.29 -6.51 -86.94
CA GLY A 515 87.09 -5.30 -87.25
C GLY A 515 86.29 -4.03 -86.88
N ASP A 516 86.54 -3.29 -85.79
CA ASP A 516 87.73 -2.48 -85.39
C ASP A 516 87.62 -0.99 -85.83
N GLY A 517 87.71 -0.07 -84.85
CA GLY A 517 87.92 1.38 -85.01
C GLY A 517 86.71 2.28 -85.35
N GLY A 518 86.36 3.25 -84.48
CA GLY A 518 85.21 4.15 -84.73
C GLY A 518 85.04 5.42 -83.86
N LEU A 519 86.11 5.99 -83.32
CA LEU A 519 86.17 7.16 -82.41
C LEU A 519 85.08 8.27 -82.58
N ALA A 520 84.33 8.56 -81.52
CA ALA A 520 83.72 9.87 -81.24
C ALA A 520 83.59 10.11 -79.72
N ALA A 521 83.86 11.32 -79.23
CA ALA A 521 83.74 11.70 -77.83
C ALA A 521 82.86 12.95 -77.68
N GLY A 522 81.99 13.00 -76.68
CA GLY A 522 81.00 14.09 -76.51
C GLY A 522 80.38 14.14 -75.12
N LEU A 523 81.02 14.89 -74.22
CA LEU A 523 80.60 15.24 -72.85
C LEU A 523 79.13 15.68 -72.75
N GLY A 524 78.42 15.32 -71.67
CA GLY A 524 77.01 15.73 -71.46
C GLY A 524 76.43 15.53 -70.06
N LEU A 525 75.80 14.38 -69.81
CA LEU A 525 74.74 14.21 -68.78
C LEU A 525 75.12 14.59 -67.33
N GLY A 526 76.31 14.22 -66.85
CA GLY A 526 76.69 14.43 -65.44
C GLY A 526 76.69 15.88 -64.96
N ALA A 527 76.76 16.86 -65.88
CA ALA A 527 76.67 18.28 -65.54
C ALA A 527 75.22 18.78 -65.40
N LEU A 528 74.25 18.13 -66.05
CA LEU A 528 72.83 18.54 -66.00
C LEU A 528 72.19 18.14 -64.67
N ILE A 529 72.45 16.92 -64.19
CA ILE A 529 71.97 16.42 -62.89
C ILE A 529 72.50 17.33 -61.77
N ALA A 530 73.81 17.65 -61.79
CA ALA A 530 74.40 18.57 -60.81
C ALA A 530 73.80 20.00 -60.87
N LEU A 531 73.42 20.49 -62.04
CA LEU A 531 72.75 21.79 -62.19
C LEU A 531 71.29 21.76 -61.71
N MET A 532 70.56 20.66 -61.89
CA MET A 532 69.22 20.50 -61.34
C MET A 532 69.25 20.51 -59.80
N PHE A 533 70.13 19.73 -59.17
CA PHE A 533 70.29 19.76 -57.71
C PHE A 533 70.64 21.16 -57.19
N VAL A 534 71.52 21.90 -57.88
CA VAL A 534 71.84 23.30 -57.51
C VAL A 534 70.65 24.25 -57.74
N MET A 535 69.81 24.03 -58.75
CA MET A 535 68.57 24.82 -58.94
C MET A 535 67.54 24.53 -57.85
N VAL A 536 67.28 23.27 -57.50
CA VAL A 536 66.33 22.90 -56.44
C VAL A 536 66.80 23.48 -55.09
N PHE A 537 68.09 23.34 -54.77
CA PHE A 537 68.66 23.91 -53.54
C PHE A 537 68.63 25.45 -53.53
N ALA A 538 68.75 26.10 -54.68
CA ALA A 538 68.59 27.56 -54.79
C ALA A 538 67.13 28.00 -54.63
N ILE A 539 66.15 27.24 -55.14
CA ILE A 539 64.71 27.52 -54.94
C ILE A 539 64.34 27.40 -53.46
N LEU A 540 64.85 26.37 -52.77
CA LEU A 540 64.74 26.21 -51.31
C LEU A 540 65.28 27.45 -50.55
N ILE A 541 66.49 27.90 -50.89
CA ILE A 541 67.10 29.09 -50.25
C ILE A 541 66.37 30.41 -50.60
N VAL A 542 65.67 30.49 -51.74
CA VAL A 542 64.85 31.66 -52.11
C VAL A 542 63.52 31.67 -51.35
N LYS A 543 62.81 30.53 -51.24
CA LYS A 543 61.61 30.44 -50.39
C LYS A 543 61.92 30.79 -48.92
N LEU A 544 63.08 30.35 -48.40
CA LEU A 544 63.54 30.66 -47.04
C LEU A 544 63.97 32.13 -46.81
N ARG A 545 63.78 33.06 -47.78
CA ARG A 545 64.17 34.48 -47.65
C ARG A 545 63.16 35.49 -48.24
N GLN A 546 61.96 35.07 -48.61
CA GLN A 546 60.89 35.97 -49.04
C GLN A 546 59.54 35.50 -48.48
N ASN A 547 59.20 35.98 -47.28
CA ASN A 547 57.85 36.24 -46.79
C ASN A 547 57.97 37.04 -45.46
N GLU A 548 58.05 38.36 -45.58
CA GLU A 548 57.71 39.34 -44.54
C GLU A 548 56.59 40.18 -45.17
N GLU A 549 55.42 40.35 -44.52
CA GLU A 549 54.31 41.28 -44.87
C GLU A 549 53.60 41.00 -46.25
N ASP A 550 52.29 40.81 -46.44
CA ASP A 550 51.03 40.74 -45.64
C ASP A 550 50.11 39.66 -46.32
N ASP A 551 48.87 39.26 -45.94
CA ASP A 551 47.86 39.72 -44.96
C ASP A 551 46.82 38.59 -44.62
N TYR A 552 46.30 38.61 -43.38
CA TYR A 552 45.05 38.06 -42.76
C TYR A 552 44.07 37.05 -43.46
N TYR A 553 43.82 35.88 -42.81
CA TYR A 553 42.51 35.42 -42.25
C TYR A 553 42.62 34.03 -41.56
N ASP A 554 42.05 33.92 -40.34
CA ASP A 554 41.51 32.78 -39.54
C ASP A 554 42.13 31.35 -39.54
N ASP A 555 42.20 30.76 -38.33
CA ASP A 555 42.27 29.34 -37.89
C ASP A 555 43.43 28.43 -38.39
N GLU A 556 43.97 27.42 -37.69
CA GLU A 556 44.09 27.05 -36.24
C GLU A 556 45.33 26.11 -36.07
N ASP A 557 45.69 25.71 -34.84
CA ASP A 557 46.59 24.60 -34.44
C ASP A 557 48.07 24.53 -34.96
N GLU A 558 48.95 23.66 -34.43
CA GLU A 558 49.35 23.41 -33.03
C GLU A 558 50.87 23.12 -33.00
N ASP A 559 51.57 23.43 -31.89
CA ASP A 559 53.01 23.16 -31.70
C ASP A 559 53.19 21.94 -30.77
N GLU A 560 52.87 20.75 -31.28
CA GLU A 560 52.97 19.49 -30.53
C GLU A 560 54.39 19.26 -29.95
N THR A 561 54.43 18.59 -28.78
CA THR A 561 55.59 18.15 -27.96
C THR A 561 56.01 19.01 -26.75
N GLU A 562 55.57 20.26 -26.59
CA GLU A 562 55.78 21.06 -25.35
C GLU A 562 54.48 21.40 -24.58
N ALA A 563 53.32 20.91 -25.05
CA ALA A 563 52.00 21.15 -24.45
C ALA A 563 51.63 20.13 -23.35
N ILE A 564 51.91 18.84 -23.55
CA ILE A 564 51.50 17.73 -22.65
C ILE A 564 52.07 17.91 -21.23
N SER A 565 53.31 18.42 -21.11
CA SER A 565 53.89 18.77 -19.80
C SER A 565 53.16 19.92 -19.13
N ARG A 566 52.62 20.89 -19.89
CA ARG A 566 51.99 22.10 -19.35
C ARG A 566 50.58 21.86 -18.82
N ALA A 567 49.80 20.97 -19.42
CA ALA A 567 48.52 20.57 -18.83
C ALA A 567 48.74 19.92 -17.45
N ALA A 568 49.66 18.96 -17.36
CA ALA A 568 50.02 18.29 -16.12
C ALA A 568 50.68 19.24 -15.08
N ASP A 569 51.54 20.16 -15.52
CA ASP A 569 52.17 21.14 -14.64
C ASP A 569 51.21 22.27 -14.23
N ILE A 570 50.16 22.58 -15.00
CA ILE A 570 49.05 23.45 -14.56
C ILE A 570 48.24 22.75 -13.47
N ALA A 571 47.83 21.48 -13.67
CA ALA A 571 47.14 20.71 -12.63
C ALA A 571 47.95 20.64 -11.32
N ARG A 572 49.27 20.43 -11.41
CA ARG A 572 50.20 20.47 -10.26
C ARG A 572 50.43 21.88 -9.70
N SER A 573 50.34 22.93 -10.51
CA SER A 573 50.46 24.33 -10.06
C SER A 573 49.34 24.73 -9.10
N TRP A 574 48.14 24.14 -9.23
CA TRP A 574 47.06 24.31 -8.24
C TRP A 574 47.34 23.59 -6.91
N GLN A 575 48.14 22.51 -6.92
CA GLN A 575 48.50 21.76 -5.71
C GLN A 575 49.68 22.38 -4.93
N ASP A 576 50.70 22.91 -5.62
CA ASP A 576 51.95 23.37 -4.97
C ASP A 576 51.90 24.85 -4.50
N HIS A 577 50.83 25.59 -4.81
CA HIS A 577 50.61 27.00 -4.40
C HIS A 577 49.34 27.19 -3.58
N GLY A 578 49.30 26.48 -2.44
CA GLY A 578 48.13 26.37 -1.57
C GLY A 578 47.47 27.68 -1.14
N VAL A 579 46.28 27.92 -1.70
CA VAL A 579 45.08 28.04 -0.87
C VAL A 579 44.49 26.63 -0.75
N ALA A 580 43.74 26.32 0.30
CA ALA A 580 42.95 25.08 0.33
C ALA A 580 41.98 25.04 -0.88
N PRO A 581 41.53 23.86 -1.32
CA PRO A 581 40.42 23.80 -2.28
C PRO A 581 39.25 24.65 -1.77
N PRO A 582 38.43 25.24 -2.67
CA PRO A 582 37.17 25.82 -2.23
C PRO A 582 36.40 24.74 -1.45
N PRO A 583 35.73 25.09 -0.34
CA PRO A 583 34.87 24.13 0.31
C PRO A 583 33.81 23.65 -0.71
N PRO A 584 33.35 22.40 -0.62
CA PRO A 584 32.15 21.95 -1.34
C PRO A 584 30.98 22.93 -1.09
N PRO A 585 29.99 23.00 -2.00
CA PRO A 585 28.81 23.84 -1.81
C PRO A 585 28.12 23.54 -0.47
N ASP A 586 27.51 24.56 0.13
CA ASP A 586 26.97 24.51 1.50
C ASP A 586 26.06 23.28 1.71
N GLY A 587 26.54 22.30 2.47
CA GLY A 587 25.88 21.02 2.72
C GLY A 587 26.83 19.96 3.29
N ALA A 588 28.04 19.84 2.72
CA ALA A 588 29.03 18.87 3.18
C ALA A 588 29.82 19.35 4.42
N GLU A 589 29.23 19.16 5.61
CA GLU A 589 29.97 19.20 6.88
C GLU A 589 30.69 17.86 7.14
N LEU A 590 31.83 17.93 7.82
CA LEU A 590 32.65 16.76 8.14
C LEU A 590 32.06 16.04 9.37
N VAL A 591 31.14 15.10 9.14
CA VAL A 591 30.55 14.26 10.19
C VAL A 591 31.57 13.26 10.71
N THR A 592 32.44 13.68 11.62
CA THR A 592 32.96 12.73 12.60
C THR A 592 31.79 12.24 13.43
N ALA A 593 31.48 10.95 13.34
CA ALA A 593 30.56 10.25 14.24
C ALA A 593 31.12 10.21 15.67
N ALA A 594 31.15 11.37 16.32
CA ALA A 594 31.56 11.56 17.69
C ALA A 594 30.43 11.12 18.62
N SER A 595 30.25 9.80 18.74
CA SER A 595 29.36 9.19 19.73
C SER A 595 29.71 9.73 21.14
N GLU A 596 28.85 10.57 21.71
CA GLU A 596 29.03 11.15 23.04
C GLU A 596 28.71 10.12 24.16
N VAL A 597 29.43 9.00 24.17
CA VAL A 597 29.45 8.07 25.30
C VAL A 597 30.80 8.17 26.02
N LEU A 598 30.76 8.75 27.22
CA LEU A 598 31.97 9.05 27.98
C LEU A 598 32.62 7.83 28.65
N GLU A 599 33.92 7.70 28.34
CA GLU A 599 34.98 7.02 29.11
C GLU A 599 35.25 5.50 28.98
N ASN A 600 36.49 5.22 28.58
CA ASN A 600 37.34 4.07 28.95
C ASN A 600 37.00 2.66 28.41
N THR A 601 37.67 2.26 27.32
CA THR A 601 38.84 1.35 27.42
C THR A 601 39.81 1.61 26.25
N GLN A 602 41.06 1.16 26.33
CA GLN A 602 42.06 1.32 25.26
C GLN A 602 41.86 0.31 24.11
N GLY A 603 41.43 0.81 22.95
CA GLY A 603 41.48 0.09 21.65
C GLY A 603 42.44 0.77 20.67
N THR A 604 42.93 0.03 19.68
CA THR A 604 43.71 0.59 18.57
C THR A 604 42.79 1.16 17.50
N LEU A 605 43.02 2.41 17.10
CA LEU A 605 42.46 2.96 15.86
C LEU A 605 43.06 2.20 14.67
N ASP A 606 42.21 1.56 13.87
CA ASP A 606 42.52 1.33 12.46
C ASP A 606 42.16 2.59 11.65
N ASN A 607 42.68 2.71 10.43
CA ASN A 607 42.63 3.97 9.68
C ASN A 607 42.57 3.71 8.16
N SER A 608 41.46 3.15 7.72
CA SER A 608 41.08 2.88 6.32
C SER A 608 39.62 3.26 6.08
N HIS A 609 39.24 3.43 4.81
CA HIS A 609 38.01 4.05 4.33
C HIS A 609 37.91 5.55 4.68
N GLN A 610 38.29 6.35 3.67
CA GLN A 610 37.70 7.66 3.45
C GLN A 610 36.77 7.46 2.25
N SER A 611 35.46 7.36 2.47
CA SER A 611 34.49 7.49 1.39
C SER A 611 34.41 8.95 0.93
N TYR A 612 34.02 9.13 -0.32
CA TYR A 612 33.48 10.38 -0.83
C TYR A 612 31.97 10.19 -1.03
N VAL A 613 31.22 11.29 -1.12
CA VAL A 613 29.76 11.27 -1.27
C VAL A 613 29.41 12.41 -2.22
N ALA A 614 28.74 12.11 -3.33
CA ALA A 614 28.30 13.11 -4.31
C ALA A 614 26.95 13.75 -3.88
N PRO A 615 26.21 14.51 -4.72
CA PRO A 615 25.01 15.21 -4.25
C PRO A 615 23.85 14.23 -4.00
N PRO A 616 22.95 14.54 -3.04
CA PRO A 616 21.81 13.67 -2.73
C PRO A 616 20.86 13.52 -3.93
N PRO A 617 20.11 12.41 -4.00
CA PRO A 617 19.19 12.13 -5.10
C PRO A 617 18.11 13.21 -5.27
N PRO A 618 17.52 13.34 -6.48
CA PRO A 618 16.55 14.37 -6.80
C PRO A 618 15.19 14.12 -6.11
N THR A 619 15.06 14.54 -4.86
CA THR A 619 13.81 14.43 -4.08
C THR A 619 12.63 15.13 -4.77
N ALA A 620 11.41 14.62 -4.51
CA ALA A 620 10.18 15.03 -5.18
C ALA A 620 9.92 16.56 -5.16
N ALA A 621 10.45 17.29 -4.18
CA ALA A 621 10.37 18.75 -4.09
C ALA A 621 10.94 19.51 -5.30
N ASN A 622 11.78 18.89 -6.13
CA ASN A 622 12.37 19.51 -7.33
C ASN A 622 11.54 19.31 -8.62
N THR A 623 10.46 18.53 -8.63
CA THR A 623 9.60 18.35 -9.82
C THR A 623 8.54 19.47 -9.96
N LEU A 624 8.97 20.69 -10.24
CA LEU A 624 8.07 21.81 -10.55
C LEU A 624 8.16 22.34 -11.99
N ASP A 625 6.97 22.65 -12.50
CA ASP A 625 6.65 22.92 -13.90
C ASP A 625 7.35 24.15 -14.54
N ASN A 626 7.32 24.16 -15.88
CA ASN A 626 7.88 25.22 -16.74
C ASN A 626 7.35 26.64 -16.36
N PRO A 627 8.13 27.72 -16.52
CA PRO A 627 8.10 28.85 -15.57
C PRO A 627 7.06 29.94 -15.85
N SER A 628 6.56 30.55 -14.77
CA SER A 628 5.86 31.85 -14.76
C SER A 628 5.97 32.56 -13.39
N GLY A 629 7.19 32.85 -12.95
CA GLY A 629 7.46 33.31 -11.57
C GLY A 629 7.26 34.81 -11.29
N HIS A 630 7.10 35.16 -10.00
CA HIS A 630 7.29 36.52 -9.51
C HIS A 630 7.73 36.61 -8.01
N PHE A 631 9.04 36.77 -7.80
CA PHE A 631 9.71 37.65 -6.81
C PHE A 631 9.25 37.73 -5.32
N GLN A 632 10.20 37.46 -4.40
CA GLN A 632 10.43 38.11 -3.07
C GLN A 632 9.40 37.87 -1.94
N ASP A 633 9.69 37.93 -0.62
CA ASP A 633 10.88 37.96 0.28
C ASP A 633 10.40 37.35 1.64
N GLY A 634 11.18 36.86 2.63
CA GLY A 634 12.63 36.70 2.81
C GLY A 634 13.03 36.66 4.32
N ASP A 635 14.21 36.09 4.64
CA ASP A 635 14.96 36.14 5.93
C ASP A 635 14.44 35.38 7.20
N SER A 636 15.11 34.25 7.51
CA SER A 636 15.78 33.88 8.79
C SER A 636 15.06 33.74 10.17
N ILE A 637 15.60 32.79 10.98
CA ILE A 637 15.48 32.54 12.46
C ILE A 637 14.42 31.48 12.88
N PRO A 638 14.75 30.51 13.78
CA PRO A 638 14.05 29.22 13.87
C PRO A 638 12.85 29.19 14.82
N GLN A 639 11.96 28.21 14.59
CA GLN A 639 10.87 27.88 15.50
C GLN A 639 11.37 27.12 16.74
N VAL A 640 10.83 27.47 17.90
CA VAL A 640 10.96 26.70 19.14
C VAL A 640 9.68 25.88 19.30
N ILE A 641 9.83 24.58 19.59
CA ILE A 641 8.71 23.65 19.80
C ILE A 641 7.74 24.24 20.85
N PRO A 642 6.45 24.44 20.53
CA PRO A 642 5.48 24.95 21.49
C PRO A 642 5.06 23.84 22.46
N ALA A 643 5.38 24.02 23.75
CA ALA A 643 4.90 23.11 24.80
C ALA A 643 3.36 23.21 24.96
N ALA A 644 2.74 22.06 25.28
CA ALA A 644 1.28 21.93 25.38
C ALA A 644 0.63 22.91 26.39
N PRO A 645 -0.60 23.40 26.11
CA PRO A 645 -1.31 24.31 27.01
C PRO A 645 -1.87 23.57 28.24
N ALA A 646 -1.54 24.06 29.44
CA ALA A 646 -2.06 23.52 30.69
C ALA A 646 -3.56 23.88 30.92
N PRO A 647 -4.34 23.04 31.62
CA PRO A 647 -5.77 23.25 31.83
C PRO A 647 -6.12 24.50 32.69
N PRO A 648 -7.29 25.13 32.47
CA PRO A 648 -7.66 26.39 33.09
C PRO A 648 -8.20 26.23 34.53
N ASP A 649 -7.44 26.75 35.49
CA ASP A 649 -7.71 26.59 36.91
C ASP A 649 -8.68 27.66 37.49
N SER A 650 -9.94 27.26 37.74
CA SER A 650 -10.91 27.94 38.63
C SER A 650 -11.48 29.32 38.16
N PRO A 651 -12.52 29.90 38.82
CA PRO A 651 -13.93 29.66 38.48
C PRO A 651 -14.68 30.91 37.98
N MET A 652 -15.74 30.72 37.18
CA MET A 652 -16.52 31.83 36.61
C MET A 652 -17.28 32.66 37.66
N SER A 653 -17.33 33.98 37.45
CA SER A 653 -17.96 34.92 38.38
C SER A 653 -19.45 35.16 38.11
N ASN A 654 -20.24 35.23 39.17
CA ASN A 654 -21.62 35.74 39.12
C ASN A 654 -21.68 37.19 38.62
N ASP A 655 -22.39 37.44 37.53
CA ASP A 655 -23.13 38.70 37.31
C ASP A 655 -24.44 38.42 36.53
N GLY A 656 -25.51 39.19 36.81
CA GLY A 656 -26.88 38.87 36.38
C GLY A 656 -27.44 39.81 35.31
N GLY A 657 -27.86 39.26 34.16
CA GLY A 657 -27.88 40.01 32.88
C GLY A 657 -29.14 40.06 31.99
N VAL A 658 -30.36 39.76 32.49
CA VAL A 658 -31.67 40.12 31.87
C VAL A 658 -32.09 39.46 30.52
N MET A 659 -33.13 38.63 30.62
CA MET A 659 -34.07 38.11 29.60
C MET A 659 -34.44 39.03 28.40
N SER A 660 -34.62 38.45 27.19
CA SER A 660 -35.73 38.76 26.24
C SER A 660 -35.76 37.88 24.97
N GLY A 661 -36.96 37.41 24.58
CA GLY A 661 -37.25 36.65 23.34
C GLY A 661 -37.26 35.13 23.58
N MET A 662 -38.41 34.43 23.60
CA MET A 662 -39.38 34.12 22.52
C MET A 662 -38.79 33.20 21.43
N ASP A 663 -39.41 32.09 21.03
CA ASP A 663 -40.81 31.67 21.27
C ASP A 663 -40.96 30.17 21.60
N THR A 664 -42.05 29.82 22.30
CA THR A 664 -42.43 28.43 22.61
C THR A 664 -43.26 27.82 21.47
N ASN A 665 -42.91 26.62 21.00
CA ASN A 665 -43.83 25.53 20.56
C ASN A 665 -43.12 24.52 19.64
N LEU A 666 -42.59 23.41 20.19
CA LEU A 666 -42.59 22.13 19.47
C LEU A 666 -42.47 20.96 20.45
N ALA A 667 -43.60 20.36 20.81
CA ALA A 667 -43.68 19.11 21.54
C ALA A 667 -44.90 18.31 21.07
N MET A 668 -44.69 17.02 20.81
CA MET A 668 -45.68 15.94 20.64
C MET A 668 -46.87 16.15 19.68
N SER A 669 -46.92 15.30 18.64
CA SER A 669 -48.17 14.62 18.26
C SER A 669 -47.84 13.25 17.66
N LEU A 670 -48.43 12.19 18.22
CA LEU A 670 -48.17 10.79 17.90
C LEU A 670 -49.46 10.12 17.41
N LEU A 671 -49.33 9.09 16.57
CA LEU A 671 -50.35 8.11 16.12
C LEU A 671 -51.52 8.61 15.23
N GLY A 672 -51.97 7.76 14.28
CA GLY A 672 -53.38 7.74 13.85
C GLY A 672 -53.78 7.65 12.37
N SER A 673 -53.64 6.45 11.76
CA SER A 673 -54.61 5.84 10.81
C SER A 673 -55.20 6.57 9.57
N SER A 674 -54.88 6.01 8.39
CA SER A 674 -55.84 5.48 7.38
C SER A 674 -56.67 6.39 6.42
N SER A 675 -56.66 5.96 5.14
CA SER A 675 -57.73 6.04 4.10
C SER A 675 -57.93 7.29 3.19
N GLY A 676 -57.75 7.06 1.87
CA GLY A 676 -58.79 7.30 0.84
C GLY A 676 -58.82 8.61 0.01
N GLY A 677 -58.81 8.48 -1.34
CA GLY A 677 -59.08 9.54 -2.35
C GLY A 677 -57.80 10.11 -2.99
N GLU A 678 -57.60 10.14 -4.32
CA GLU A 678 -58.33 10.86 -5.41
C GLU A 678 -58.27 12.40 -5.23
N GLU A 679 -57.90 13.25 -6.21
CA GLU A 679 -57.60 13.15 -7.66
C GLU A 679 -56.71 14.41 -7.99
N THR A 680 -55.66 14.44 -8.84
CA THR A 680 -55.58 14.47 -10.33
C THR A 680 -54.07 14.58 -10.75
N LYS A 681 -53.51 13.83 -11.71
CA LYS A 681 -53.44 14.08 -13.17
C LYS A 681 -52.75 15.43 -13.56
N SER A 682 -51.57 15.52 -14.23
CA SER A 682 -51.09 14.91 -15.52
C SER A 682 -51.87 15.46 -16.74
N PRO A 683 -51.41 15.50 -18.03
CA PRO A 683 -50.49 14.62 -18.80
C PRO A 683 -49.13 15.34 -19.11
N ASP A 684 -48.33 15.20 -20.18
CA ASP A 684 -48.33 14.69 -21.59
C ASP A 684 -46.86 14.33 -21.99
N GLU A 685 -46.42 13.49 -22.95
CA GLU A 685 -46.91 12.56 -24.00
C GLU A 685 -45.92 11.32 -23.97
N VAL A 686 -46.21 10.02 -24.23
CA VAL A 686 -46.86 9.27 -25.34
C VAL A 686 -45.88 8.99 -26.54
N GLU A 687 -45.59 7.77 -27.04
CA GLU A 687 -46.01 6.38 -26.70
C GLU A 687 -45.18 5.27 -27.42
N GLU A 688 -45.36 4.00 -27.02
CA GLU A 688 -45.01 2.73 -27.71
C GLU A 688 -46.27 2.06 -28.32
N PRO A 689 -46.20 1.20 -29.37
CA PRO A 689 -47.36 0.40 -29.77
C PRO A 689 -47.15 -1.12 -30.06
N VAL A 690 -47.63 -1.96 -29.12
CA VAL A 690 -48.62 -3.11 -29.24
C VAL A 690 -48.77 -3.94 -30.55
N SER A 691 -49.15 -5.24 -30.57
CA SER A 691 -49.38 -6.31 -29.55
C SER A 691 -49.80 -7.67 -30.19
N GLU A 692 -49.89 -8.75 -29.37
CA GLU A 692 -50.66 -10.02 -29.57
C GLU A 692 -50.18 -11.02 -30.66
N VAL A 693 -50.35 -12.37 -30.60
CA VAL A 693 -51.03 -13.38 -29.73
C VAL A 693 -50.22 -14.71 -29.80
N GLY A 694 -50.38 -15.78 -28.98
CA GLY A 694 -51.29 -16.08 -27.84
C GLY A 694 -51.30 -17.60 -27.46
N GLU A 695 -51.76 -17.91 -26.24
CA GLU A 695 -52.17 -19.24 -25.66
C GLU A 695 -51.38 -20.56 -25.93
N SER A 696 -50.78 -21.17 -24.88
CA SER A 696 -51.35 -22.35 -24.13
C SER A 696 -50.34 -23.36 -23.49
N GLY A 697 -50.46 -23.58 -22.17
CA GLY A 697 -49.99 -24.78 -21.40
C GLY A 697 -48.48 -24.92 -21.08
N GLY A 698 -48.05 -25.44 -19.91
CA GLY A 698 -48.77 -25.78 -18.67
C GLY A 698 -47.97 -26.72 -17.72
N ASP A 699 -47.93 -26.39 -16.43
CA ASP A 699 -47.42 -27.15 -15.24
C ASP A 699 -45.93 -27.65 -15.24
N VAL A 700 -45.06 -27.42 -14.22
CA VAL A 700 -45.11 -27.66 -12.74
C VAL A 700 -44.87 -29.15 -12.40
N SER A 701 -44.02 -29.60 -11.46
CA SER A 701 -43.35 -28.98 -10.27
C SER A 701 -41.91 -29.49 -10.00
N GLU A 702 -41.29 -28.96 -8.93
CA GLU A 702 -39.99 -29.33 -8.32
C GLU A 702 -39.93 -30.73 -7.66
N SER A 703 -38.70 -31.15 -7.24
CA SER A 703 -38.31 -31.48 -5.83
C SER A 703 -37.45 -32.76 -5.57
N ARG A 704 -36.25 -32.51 -5.00
CA ARG A 704 -35.47 -33.16 -3.89
C ARG A 704 -35.26 -34.70 -3.70
N SER A 705 -34.08 -34.98 -3.09
CA SER A 705 -33.70 -36.04 -2.12
C SER A 705 -33.51 -37.54 -2.49
N GLU A 706 -32.22 -37.94 -2.52
CA GLU A 706 -31.53 -38.96 -1.67
C GLU A 706 -31.65 -40.52 -1.84
N ALA A 707 -30.45 -41.11 -2.02
CA ALA A 707 -29.82 -42.28 -1.37
C ALA A 707 -30.50 -43.67 -1.19
N GLU A 708 -29.81 -44.76 -1.61
CA GLU A 708 -29.20 -45.79 -0.71
C GLU A 708 -28.49 -46.99 -1.40
N LYS A 709 -27.64 -47.72 -0.62
CA LYS A 709 -27.23 -49.16 -0.70
C LYS A 709 -26.27 -49.73 -1.79
N ALA A 710 -24.97 -49.66 -1.50
CA ALA A 710 -24.08 -50.71 -0.91
C ALA A 710 -23.84 -52.15 -1.51
N GLU A 711 -22.63 -52.68 -1.17
CA GLU A 711 -22.11 -54.09 -1.19
C GLU A 711 -21.71 -54.77 -2.53
N SER A 712 -20.77 -55.75 -2.62
CA SER A 712 -19.50 -56.07 -1.89
C SER A 712 -18.66 -57.16 -2.66
N GLU A 713 -17.71 -57.86 -2.01
CA GLU A 713 -16.77 -58.94 -2.51
C GLU A 713 -15.63 -58.51 -3.49
N VAL A 714 -14.32 -58.83 -3.42
CA VAL A 714 -13.37 -59.73 -2.68
C VAL A 714 -12.87 -61.01 -3.42
N SER A 715 -11.59 -61.06 -3.85
CA SER A 715 -10.58 -62.16 -3.59
C SER A 715 -9.28 -62.22 -4.47
N GLU A 716 -8.13 -62.16 -3.78
CA GLU A 716 -6.84 -62.91 -3.89
C GLU A 716 -6.13 -63.39 -5.21
N SER A 717 -4.81 -63.13 -5.30
CA SER A 717 -3.66 -64.13 -5.31
C SER A 717 -2.58 -64.13 -6.43
N ALA A 718 -1.31 -64.36 -6.00
CA ALA A 718 -0.13 -64.92 -6.70
C ALA A 718 0.60 -64.16 -7.86
N LEU A 719 1.90 -64.37 -8.20
CA LEU A 719 3.20 -64.47 -7.47
C LEU A 719 4.37 -64.79 -8.47
N THR A 720 5.48 -64.00 -8.48
CA THR A 720 6.92 -64.39 -8.74
C THR A 720 7.42 -64.87 -10.14
N PRO A 721 8.76 -65.07 -10.39
CA PRO A 721 9.97 -64.23 -10.09
C PRO A 721 11.14 -64.26 -11.14
N THR A 722 12.13 -63.35 -11.02
CA THR A 722 13.60 -63.53 -11.28
C THR A 722 14.37 -62.36 -10.59
N ALA A 723 15.35 -62.54 -9.69
CA ALA A 723 16.78 -62.91 -9.86
C ALA A 723 17.60 -61.86 -10.66
N SER A 724 18.82 -61.42 -10.26
CA SER A 724 19.85 -62.00 -9.36
C SER A 724 20.84 -60.97 -8.73
N GLU A 725 21.46 -61.33 -7.59
CA GLU A 725 22.88 -61.15 -7.12
C GLU A 725 23.78 -59.95 -7.57
N SER A 726 24.78 -59.45 -6.82
CA SER A 726 25.18 -59.48 -5.38
C SER A 726 26.51 -58.68 -5.19
N VAL A 727 26.92 -58.36 -3.94
CA VAL A 727 28.31 -58.44 -3.38
C VAL A 727 28.41 -57.71 -2.03
N ASP A 728 29.14 -58.30 -1.07
CA ASP A 728 29.33 -57.82 0.31
C ASP A 728 30.44 -56.75 0.48
N ASN A 729 30.35 -56.00 1.59
CA ASN A 729 31.38 -55.80 2.65
C ASN A 729 31.01 -54.57 3.50
N SER A 730 31.41 -54.40 4.77
CA SER A 730 31.70 -55.30 5.90
C SER A 730 31.87 -54.38 7.14
N ALA A 731 31.50 -54.83 8.34
CA ALA A 731 31.54 -54.00 9.55
C ALA A 731 32.97 -53.68 10.06
N ASP A 732 33.07 -52.66 10.91
CA ASP A 732 33.94 -52.69 12.09
C ASP A 732 33.28 -51.96 13.28
N GLU A 733 33.73 -52.25 14.51
CA GLU A 733 33.23 -51.70 15.77
C GLU A 733 34.25 -50.71 16.39
N THR A 734 33.81 -49.73 17.20
CA THR A 734 34.08 -49.68 18.68
C THR A 734 33.87 -48.31 19.36
N GLN A 735 32.95 -48.31 20.33
CA GLN A 735 33.02 -47.69 21.66
C GLN A 735 33.92 -46.45 21.92
N ASN A 736 33.31 -45.35 22.39
CA ASN A 736 33.46 -44.94 23.80
C ASN A 736 32.46 -43.86 24.28
N GLN A 737 31.96 -44.09 25.51
CA GLN A 737 31.40 -43.13 26.48
C GLN A 737 32.23 -43.32 27.79
N PRO A 738 32.04 -42.63 28.95
CA PRO A 738 30.93 -41.74 29.36
C PRO A 738 31.33 -40.45 30.13
N ALA A 739 30.33 -39.58 30.39
CA ALA A 739 30.03 -38.87 31.66
C ALA A 739 28.69 -38.13 31.44
N GLU A 740 27.60 -38.36 32.18
CA GLU A 740 27.34 -38.10 33.61
C GLU A 740 27.53 -36.65 34.06
N THR A 741 26.46 -35.87 33.95
CA THR A 741 25.77 -35.29 35.13
C THR A 741 24.26 -35.28 34.86
N ALA A 742 23.45 -35.39 35.91
CA ALA A 742 21.99 -35.33 35.83
C ALA A 742 21.46 -34.43 36.94
N GLU A 743 20.50 -33.59 36.61
CA GLU A 743 19.55 -33.04 37.59
C GLU A 743 18.13 -33.37 37.11
N THR A 744 17.24 -33.58 38.07
CA THR A 744 15.82 -33.87 37.86
C THR A 744 14.99 -32.84 38.61
N TRP A 745 13.74 -32.65 38.21
CA TRP A 745 12.51 -32.65 39.02
C TRP A 745 11.34 -32.72 38.00
N ALA A 746 10.42 -33.67 38.19
CA ALA A 746 9.06 -33.44 38.68
C ALA A 746 8.26 -32.52 37.74
N ASP A 747 7.46 -33.08 36.83
CA ASP A 747 6.13 -33.70 37.05
C ASP A 747 5.04 -32.63 37.24
N ASP A 748 4.15 -32.48 36.25
CA ASP A 748 2.69 -32.61 36.41
C ASP A 748 2.01 -32.65 35.01
N ASP A 749 0.76 -33.15 34.93
CA ASP A 749 0.02 -33.42 33.69
C ASP A 749 -0.70 -32.18 33.11
N ASP A 750 -0.83 -32.09 31.77
CA ASP A 750 -1.90 -31.31 31.14
C ASP A 750 -2.43 -31.97 29.83
N PRO A 751 -3.74 -32.25 29.70
CA PRO A 751 -4.36 -32.82 28.50
C PRO A 751 -5.44 -31.93 27.83
N TRP A 752 -5.82 -32.33 26.60
CA TRP A 752 -6.73 -31.68 25.62
C TRP A 752 -5.99 -30.73 24.66
N ALA A 753 -6.02 -30.85 23.33
CA ALA A 753 -6.91 -31.50 22.32
C ALA A 753 -8.00 -30.60 21.72
#